data_AF-A0A3D6C3K8-F1
#
_entry.id   AF-A0A3D6C3K8-F1
#
_cell.length_a   1.000
_cell.length_b   1.000
_cell.length_c   1.000
_cell.angle_alpha   90.00
_cell.angle_beta   90.00
_cell.angle_gamma   90.00
#
_symmetry.space_group_name_H-M   'P 1'
#
loop_
_entity.id
_entity.type
_entity.pdbx_description
1 polymer ?
#
loop_
_entity_poly.entity_id
_entity_poly.type
_entity_poly.pdbx_seq_one_letter_code
_entity_poly.pdbx_strand_id
1 'polypeptide(L)'
;SLGEVANHAVQIHGEKNADHVFLRNLRFFDTREQMVKGSYDKKRPDTHTDYGLIEGCLFEFTRGYSFQSYTGGIDIHHGENWMVKNNQFRNIRTREGKLTEGAIHFWTGSKNTHILNNRIENCDRGITLGLDQTPQYGGFIRGNEIHVVKDTGIYLCNASDVFVEDNKIFVDSSYPNAIEYRFKGSRDILIRTNEANRKIVSRNGGQAIVTGNRIDPGFTLALGHPLPANQPAPPKATAPKTLPEKKTALLNNKEPVTEISPGIRVFHHRGQTFILFKEAQAPFSSPHVTYAQYHAQRKAYQKKFSYRIYRSDSPITTVKGLSPLAEIEAFSGINDHFWGLKTATKLATKKLIRYTAQKGAPPLPPGTGIYVTNPLQKGESYYAVTTVVNGREDKKIVQGINTDASPVKEIVGRGIPVLQRIERPELFNYIKNATLYFYTRWESYPNTSLEGKPFDYLVAIPEKVSKPAPVGIHMHGWGGNLKKGYAWWQNASRGSILLASNQDPYDWWTGYKEDFFDKPMKTPRVRPYTMNRLFSFLDYLKKDSQWDLDMSRTFTAGLSMGGSGSIMAAIRYPDKIAWTRSWVGVHKPDLSPQFKSSYEQVWGKPGEGLLFENGEKVWEYYDDTAYLARHPDKDIGLICFSNGKNDAGIGWKQAVLFLKALQETRQPHIFTWGQAGHGQRAAMPMDAKGHTMPIDISTKLSLPAFTNCSLDDTPGNGDPSDGAPKGQVNRWLYWETENIVDQKERWEMTMGLTKKAPAAECRVDITPRRLQRFKAAPREIVGWELRSSIGTPLDRGKVVADHWGLVTVKGIRVTQGKNRLVLFKQL
;
A
#
# COMPACT_ATOMS: atom_id res chain seq x y z
N SER A 1 -4.78 -7.65 33.92
CA SER A 1 -4.52 -9.10 34.01
C SER A 1 -5.84 -9.83 34.18
N LEU A 2 -5.96 -11.05 33.67
CA LEU A 2 -7.16 -11.89 33.73
C LEU A 2 -6.69 -13.29 34.13
N GLY A 3 -7.20 -13.85 35.23
CA GLY A 3 -6.70 -15.12 35.74
C GLY A 3 -7.42 -15.60 36.99
N GLU A 4 -7.00 -16.75 37.50
CA GLU A 4 -7.60 -17.40 38.70
C GLU A 4 -9.11 -17.67 38.54
N VAL A 5 -9.50 -18.03 37.32
CA VAL A 5 -10.90 -18.32 36.96
C VAL A 5 -11.14 -19.82 36.81
N ALA A 6 -12.37 -20.23 37.12
CA ALA A 6 -12.79 -21.62 37.07
C ALA A 6 -12.85 -22.23 35.67
N ASN A 7 -12.95 -21.41 34.60
CA ASN A 7 -13.03 -21.83 33.19
C ASN A 7 -12.05 -21.00 32.32
N HIS A 8 -12.48 -20.51 31.14
CA HIS A 8 -11.74 -19.58 30.29
C HIS A 8 -11.67 -18.17 30.90
N ALA A 9 -10.57 -17.44 30.67
CA ALA A 9 -10.50 -16.02 31.07
C ALA A 9 -11.28 -15.13 30.11
N VAL A 10 -11.25 -15.43 28.80
CA VAL A 10 -12.08 -14.78 27.79
C VAL A 10 -12.70 -15.86 26.91
N GLN A 11 -14.03 -15.84 26.81
CA GLN A 11 -14.78 -16.65 25.86
C GLN A 11 -15.46 -15.76 24.82
N ILE A 12 -15.19 -16.05 23.56
CA ILE A 12 -15.72 -15.36 22.38
C ILE A 12 -16.75 -16.29 21.77
N HIS A 13 -18.01 -15.84 21.78
CA HIS A 13 -19.13 -16.58 21.23
C HIS A 13 -19.18 -16.46 19.70
N GLY A 14 -18.33 -17.21 18.99
CA GLY A 14 -18.28 -17.23 17.53
C GLY A 14 -19.58 -17.72 16.90
N GLU A 15 -20.33 -18.59 17.60
CA GLU A 15 -21.68 -18.99 17.21
C GLU A 15 -22.70 -17.84 17.25
N LYS A 16 -22.36 -16.71 17.86
CA LYS A 16 -23.13 -15.45 17.83
C LYS A 16 -22.52 -14.42 16.87
N ASN A 17 -21.57 -14.83 16.03
CA ASN A 17 -20.86 -13.99 15.09
C ASN A 17 -20.09 -12.84 15.77
N ALA A 18 -19.42 -13.17 16.88
CA ALA A 18 -18.59 -12.22 17.61
C ALA A 18 -17.23 -12.05 16.89
N ASP A 19 -17.11 -10.95 16.15
CA ASP A 19 -15.95 -10.61 15.33
C ASP A 19 -15.16 -9.43 15.92
N HIS A 20 -13.97 -9.18 15.37
CA HIS A 20 -13.09 -8.04 15.69
C HIS A 20 -12.70 -7.98 17.17
N VAL A 21 -12.35 -9.13 17.74
CA VAL A 21 -11.86 -9.20 19.13
C VAL A 21 -10.41 -8.73 19.20
N PHE A 22 -10.15 -7.70 20.02
CA PHE A 22 -8.80 -7.15 20.23
C PHE A 22 -8.35 -7.38 21.67
N LEU A 23 -7.31 -8.20 21.84
CA LEU A 23 -6.65 -8.46 23.13
C LEU A 23 -5.20 -8.00 23.03
N ARG A 24 -4.86 -6.90 23.69
CA ARG A 24 -3.54 -6.25 23.56
C ARG A 24 -2.93 -5.93 24.92
N ASN A 25 -1.66 -6.26 25.10
CA ASN A 25 -0.89 -5.96 26.32
C ASN A 25 -1.56 -6.49 27.60
N LEU A 26 -2.24 -7.64 27.49
CA LEU A 26 -2.90 -8.30 28.61
C LEU A 26 -2.01 -9.41 29.18
N ARG A 27 -2.20 -9.71 30.46
CA ARG A 27 -1.64 -10.89 31.13
C ARG A 27 -2.78 -11.85 31.44
N PHE A 28 -2.77 -13.03 30.84
CA PHE A 28 -3.61 -14.17 31.15
C PHE A 28 -2.83 -15.13 32.04
N PHE A 29 -3.39 -15.51 33.18
CA PHE A 29 -2.67 -16.39 34.11
C PHE A 29 -3.58 -17.37 34.84
N ASP A 30 -3.09 -18.57 35.12
CA ASP A 30 -3.73 -19.53 36.05
C ASP A 30 -5.24 -19.74 35.81
N THR A 31 -5.63 -20.00 34.55
CA THR A 31 -7.01 -20.39 34.19
C THR A 31 -7.18 -21.91 34.31
N ARG A 32 -8.38 -22.38 34.64
CA ARG A 32 -8.62 -23.83 34.68
C ARG A 32 -8.71 -24.44 33.27
N GLU A 33 -9.26 -23.70 32.30
CA GLU A 33 -9.41 -24.12 30.90
C GLU A 33 -8.56 -23.24 29.97
N GLN A 34 -8.78 -23.25 28.66
CA GLN A 34 -8.03 -22.41 27.70
C GLN A 34 -8.17 -20.93 28.05
N MET A 35 -7.08 -20.16 28.02
CA MET A 35 -7.09 -18.78 28.50
C MET A 35 -7.98 -17.88 27.62
N VAL A 36 -7.89 -18.05 26.29
CA VAL A 36 -8.79 -17.42 25.32
C VAL A 36 -9.45 -18.49 24.47
N LYS A 37 -10.79 -18.52 24.49
CA LYS A 37 -11.60 -19.49 23.75
C LYS A 37 -12.48 -18.80 22.72
N GLY A 38 -12.49 -19.28 21.48
CA GLY A 38 -13.47 -18.95 20.45
C GLY A 38 -14.36 -20.17 20.19
N SER A 39 -15.65 -20.08 20.56
CA SER A 39 -16.60 -21.19 20.40
C SER A 39 -17.28 -21.20 19.03
N TYR A 40 -17.75 -22.38 18.64
CA TYR A 40 -18.45 -22.64 17.38
C TYR A 40 -19.61 -23.61 17.62
N ASP A 41 -20.74 -23.38 16.95
CA ASP A 41 -21.88 -24.27 16.93
C ASP A 41 -22.05 -24.86 15.52
N LYS A 42 -21.99 -26.19 15.39
CA LYS A 42 -22.20 -26.92 14.13
C LYS A 42 -23.56 -26.65 13.49
N LYS A 43 -24.57 -26.25 14.27
CA LYS A 43 -25.89 -25.86 13.75
C LYS A 43 -25.89 -24.48 13.10
N ARG A 44 -24.83 -23.70 13.28
CA ARG A 44 -24.61 -22.38 12.67
C ARG A 44 -23.30 -22.39 11.88
N PRO A 45 -23.19 -23.20 10.82
CA PRO A 45 -21.94 -23.39 10.09
C PRO A 45 -21.46 -22.14 9.36
N ASP A 46 -22.31 -21.13 9.17
CA ASP A 46 -21.96 -19.88 8.49
C ASP A 46 -21.47 -18.77 9.45
N THR A 47 -21.57 -18.98 10.76
CA THR A 47 -21.07 -18.00 11.75
C THR A 47 -19.64 -18.29 12.14
N HIS A 48 -18.86 -17.24 12.27
CA HIS A 48 -17.43 -17.30 12.53
C HIS A 48 -17.07 -16.35 13.67
N THR A 49 -15.80 -16.38 14.09
CA THR A 49 -15.21 -15.30 14.87
C THR A 49 -14.06 -14.72 14.06
N ASP A 50 -14.24 -13.55 13.49
CA ASP A 50 -13.35 -13.06 12.43
C ASP A 50 -12.53 -11.86 12.85
N TYR A 51 -11.39 -11.66 12.18
CA TYR A 51 -10.52 -10.48 12.33
C TYR A 51 -10.01 -10.24 13.76
N GLY A 52 -9.81 -11.32 14.53
CA GLY A 52 -9.28 -11.22 15.87
C GLY A 52 -7.79 -10.86 15.89
N LEU A 53 -7.39 -10.03 16.86
CA LEU A 53 -6.01 -9.63 17.10
C LEU A 53 -5.62 -9.91 18.55
N ILE A 54 -4.57 -10.70 18.73
CA ILE A 54 -3.92 -10.92 20.02
C ILE A 54 -2.46 -10.47 19.90
N GLU A 55 -2.08 -9.38 20.57
CA GLU A 55 -0.70 -8.89 20.50
C GLU A 55 -0.12 -8.34 21.81
N GLY A 56 1.17 -8.57 22.03
CA GLY A 56 1.88 -8.06 23.21
C GLY A 56 1.40 -8.67 24.53
N CYS A 57 0.65 -9.77 24.50
CA CYS A 57 0.09 -10.41 25.68
C CYS A 57 1.05 -11.44 26.30
N LEU A 58 0.89 -11.68 27.59
CA LEU A 58 1.53 -12.77 28.34
C LEU A 58 0.48 -13.80 28.73
N PHE A 59 0.71 -15.07 28.43
CA PHE A 59 -0.10 -16.22 28.80
C PHE A 59 0.74 -17.12 29.69
N GLU A 60 0.31 -17.41 30.91
CA GLU A 60 1.16 -18.16 31.83
C GLU A 60 0.46 -19.03 32.87
N PHE A 61 1.15 -20.06 33.33
CA PHE A 61 0.91 -20.63 34.64
C PHE A 61 2.03 -20.23 35.60
N THR A 62 1.66 -19.53 36.67
CA THR A 62 2.64 -18.92 37.60
C THR A 62 3.38 -19.98 38.42
N ARG A 63 2.74 -21.13 38.64
CA ARG A 63 3.33 -22.28 39.35
C ARG A 63 4.23 -23.17 38.48
N GLY A 64 4.40 -22.84 37.21
CA GLY A 64 5.24 -23.61 36.29
C GLY A 64 4.53 -24.80 35.60
N TYR A 65 3.25 -25.01 35.87
CA TYR A 65 2.41 -26.04 35.25
C TYR A 65 0.91 -25.70 35.44
N SER A 66 0.06 -26.23 34.58
CA SER A 66 -1.39 -26.05 34.57
C SER A 66 -2.11 -26.92 35.62
N PHE A 67 -3.35 -26.53 35.95
CA PHE A 67 -4.20 -27.28 36.89
C PHE A 67 -4.74 -28.60 36.32
N GLN A 68 -4.88 -28.69 35.00
CA GLN A 68 -5.38 -29.86 34.28
C GLN A 68 -4.87 -29.90 32.84
N SER A 69 -5.18 -30.98 32.11
CA SER A 69 -4.81 -31.14 30.70
C SER A 69 -5.80 -30.48 29.71
N TYR A 70 -7.06 -30.25 30.09
CA TYR A 70 -8.01 -29.53 29.24
C TYR A 70 -7.80 -28.01 29.36
N THR A 71 -6.70 -27.53 28.80
CA THR A 71 -6.29 -26.12 28.83
C THR A 71 -5.25 -25.86 27.74
N GLY A 72 -5.01 -24.58 27.46
CA GLY A 72 -4.15 -24.06 26.40
C GLY A 72 -4.04 -22.54 26.53
N GLY A 73 -3.25 -21.90 25.66
CA GLY A 73 -3.20 -20.44 25.63
C GLY A 73 -4.38 -19.87 24.87
N ILE A 74 -4.37 -20.08 23.56
CA ILE A 74 -5.44 -19.66 22.65
C ILE A 74 -6.04 -20.92 22.00
N ASP A 75 -7.36 -21.04 22.02
CA ASP A 75 -8.09 -22.08 21.27
C ASP A 75 -9.29 -21.47 20.55
N ILE A 76 -9.21 -21.36 19.23
CA ILE A 76 -10.23 -20.75 18.39
C ILE A 76 -10.78 -21.78 17.39
N HIS A 77 -12.09 -21.96 17.42
CA HIS A 77 -12.84 -22.67 16.39
C HIS A 77 -13.36 -21.69 15.33
N HIS A 78 -13.32 -22.12 14.07
CA HIS A 78 -13.96 -21.44 12.94
C HIS A 78 -13.64 -19.93 12.84
N GLY A 79 -12.39 -19.55 13.14
CA GLY A 79 -11.96 -18.16 13.09
C GLY A 79 -11.30 -17.81 11.76
N GLU A 80 -11.64 -16.68 11.17
CA GLU A 80 -11.05 -16.19 9.91
C GLU A 80 -10.23 -14.89 10.09
N ASN A 81 -9.10 -14.78 9.39
CA ASN A 81 -8.25 -13.57 9.37
C ASN A 81 -7.67 -13.15 10.73
N TRP A 82 -7.34 -14.12 11.59
CA TRP A 82 -6.75 -13.85 12.90
C TRP A 82 -5.26 -13.50 12.85
N MET A 83 -4.84 -12.61 13.73
CA MET A 83 -3.44 -12.25 13.94
C MET A 83 -3.03 -12.43 15.40
N VAL A 84 -2.07 -13.32 15.64
CA VAL A 84 -1.48 -13.59 16.95
C VAL A 84 0.00 -13.24 16.88
N LYS A 85 0.42 -12.09 17.41
CA LYS A 85 1.79 -11.62 17.25
C LYS A 85 2.46 -11.01 18.48
N ASN A 86 3.77 -11.16 18.59
CA ASN A 86 4.57 -10.55 19.66
C ASN A 86 4.07 -10.91 21.08
N ASN A 87 3.47 -12.09 21.26
CA ASN A 87 3.00 -12.57 22.57
C ASN A 87 4.03 -13.49 23.23
N GLN A 88 3.91 -13.67 24.53
CA GLN A 88 4.67 -14.64 25.32
C GLN A 88 3.73 -15.69 25.91
N PHE A 89 4.08 -16.97 25.78
CA PHE A 89 3.37 -18.10 26.38
C PHE A 89 4.37 -18.86 27.24
N ARG A 90 4.07 -19.06 28.53
CA ARG A 90 4.96 -19.80 29.43
C ARG A 90 4.24 -20.83 30.28
N ASN A 91 4.87 -21.98 30.48
CA ASN A 91 4.44 -22.98 31.45
C ASN A 91 3.05 -23.60 31.18
N ILE A 92 2.58 -23.59 29.93
CA ILE A 92 1.32 -24.24 29.53
C ILE A 92 1.60 -25.73 29.35
N ARG A 93 1.64 -26.45 30.48
CA ARG A 93 2.04 -27.86 30.56
C ARG A 93 1.48 -28.53 31.79
N THR A 94 1.24 -29.84 31.74
CA THR A 94 0.95 -30.63 32.95
C THR A 94 2.22 -31.09 33.66
N ARG A 95 2.15 -31.52 34.93
CA ARG A 95 3.28 -32.17 35.62
C ARG A 95 3.54 -33.56 35.02
N GLU A 96 2.51 -34.39 35.00
CA GLU A 96 2.54 -35.77 34.51
C GLU A 96 1.21 -36.10 33.82
N GLY A 97 1.18 -37.15 33.00
CA GLY A 97 -0.04 -37.62 32.34
C GLY A 97 -0.37 -36.91 31.02
N LYS A 98 -1.65 -36.60 30.81
CA LYS A 98 -2.17 -36.06 29.54
C LYS A 98 -1.56 -34.70 29.21
N LEU A 99 -1.24 -34.49 27.93
CA LEU A 99 -0.73 -33.24 27.38
C LEU A 99 -1.80 -32.14 27.42
N THR A 100 -1.41 -30.89 27.69
CA THR A 100 -2.27 -29.73 27.39
C THR A 100 -2.49 -29.57 25.89
N GLU A 101 -3.46 -28.73 25.49
CA GLU A 101 -3.53 -28.23 24.13
C GLU A 101 -2.33 -27.32 23.79
N GLY A 102 -2.27 -26.85 22.55
CA GLY A 102 -1.21 -25.93 22.12
C GLY A 102 -1.23 -24.61 22.90
N ALA A 103 -0.07 -23.98 23.01
CA ALA A 103 -0.01 -22.57 23.41
C ALA A 103 -0.86 -21.70 22.47
N ILE A 104 -0.91 -22.05 21.18
CA ILE A 104 -1.77 -21.44 20.17
C ILE A 104 -2.43 -22.54 19.34
N HIS A 105 -3.76 -22.57 19.31
CA HIS A 105 -4.55 -23.59 18.63
C HIS A 105 -5.69 -22.99 17.80
N PHE A 106 -5.72 -23.27 16.50
CA PHE A 106 -6.79 -22.85 15.58
C PHE A 106 -7.26 -24.05 14.77
N TRP A 107 -8.56 -24.34 14.80
CA TRP A 107 -9.12 -25.55 14.19
C TRP A 107 -10.58 -25.36 13.76
N THR A 108 -11.25 -26.45 13.36
CA THR A 108 -12.64 -26.40 12.89
C THR A 108 -12.82 -25.46 11.70
N GLY A 109 -12.05 -25.66 10.63
CA GLY A 109 -12.18 -24.89 9.39
C GLY A 109 -11.67 -23.44 9.47
N SER A 110 -10.95 -23.08 10.53
CA SER A 110 -10.32 -21.75 10.68
C SER A 110 -9.45 -21.39 9.48
N LYS A 111 -9.43 -20.09 9.13
CA LYS A 111 -8.77 -19.62 7.91
C LYS A 111 -7.87 -18.40 8.10
N ASN A 112 -6.82 -18.33 7.29
CA ASN A 112 -5.90 -17.20 7.18
C ASN A 112 -5.37 -16.72 8.55
N THR A 113 -4.87 -17.65 9.36
CA THR A 113 -4.35 -17.38 10.71
C THR A 113 -2.87 -17.00 10.65
N HIS A 114 -2.50 -15.84 11.21
CA HIS A 114 -1.15 -15.28 11.16
C HIS A 114 -0.53 -15.28 12.56
N ILE A 115 0.38 -16.21 12.82
CA ILE A 115 1.06 -16.44 14.10
C ILE A 115 2.52 -15.98 13.97
N LEU A 116 2.81 -14.75 14.41
CA LEU A 116 4.04 -14.03 14.07
C LEU A 116 4.85 -13.59 15.29
N ASN A 117 6.15 -13.92 15.35
CA ASN A 117 7.09 -13.39 16.35
C ASN A 117 6.66 -13.61 17.81
N ASN A 118 5.99 -14.73 18.12
CA ASN A 118 5.65 -15.10 19.49
C ASN A 118 6.78 -15.90 20.13
N ARG A 119 6.87 -15.81 21.46
CA ARG A 119 7.79 -16.61 22.28
C ARG A 119 6.99 -17.61 23.09
N ILE A 120 7.19 -18.89 22.85
CA ILE A 120 6.56 -20.01 23.56
C ILE A 120 7.65 -20.71 24.36
N GLU A 121 7.46 -20.82 25.66
CA GLU A 121 8.49 -21.29 26.59
C GLU A 121 7.90 -22.33 27.55
N ASN A 122 8.57 -23.48 27.68
CA ASN A 122 8.19 -24.50 28.65
C ASN A 122 6.71 -24.96 28.53
N CYS A 123 6.23 -25.20 27.30
CA CYS A 123 4.87 -25.69 27.03
C CYS A 123 4.85 -27.17 26.61
N ASP A 124 3.76 -27.91 26.82
CA ASP A 124 3.66 -29.29 26.35
C ASP A 124 3.67 -29.35 24.80
N ARG A 125 2.93 -28.43 24.17
CA ARG A 125 2.83 -28.24 22.71
C ARG A 125 2.94 -26.76 22.35
N GLY A 126 3.51 -26.47 21.18
CA GLY A 126 3.67 -25.09 20.70
C GLY A 126 2.43 -24.60 19.94
N ILE A 127 2.52 -24.59 18.61
CA ILE A 127 1.46 -24.13 17.71
C ILE A 127 0.75 -25.32 17.09
N THR A 128 -0.58 -25.32 17.10
CA THR A 128 -1.42 -26.40 16.56
C THR A 128 -2.41 -25.79 15.56
N LEU A 129 -2.39 -26.23 14.30
CA LEU A 129 -3.37 -25.85 13.28
C LEU A 129 -4.12 -27.09 12.78
N GLY A 130 -5.43 -27.10 13.00
CA GLY A 130 -6.32 -28.23 12.75
C GLY A 130 -6.22 -29.32 13.82
N LEU A 131 -7.23 -30.19 13.86
CA LEU A 131 -7.29 -31.33 14.78
C LEU A 131 -8.17 -32.45 14.21
N ASP A 132 -7.69 -33.68 14.23
CA ASP A 132 -8.35 -34.86 13.68
C ASP A 132 -8.91 -34.61 12.27
N GLN A 133 -10.21 -34.75 12.07
CA GLN A 133 -10.89 -34.53 10.77
C GLN A 133 -11.19 -33.05 10.48
N THR A 134 -10.88 -32.14 11.41
CA THR A 134 -11.20 -30.72 11.26
C THR A 134 -10.00 -29.93 10.74
N PRO A 135 -10.10 -29.37 9.52
CA PRO A 135 -8.95 -28.75 8.84
C PRO A 135 -8.71 -27.31 9.28
N GLN A 136 -7.63 -26.74 8.75
CA GLN A 136 -7.30 -25.32 8.78
C GLN A 136 -6.83 -24.88 7.37
N TYR A 137 -7.12 -23.64 6.97
CA TYR A 137 -6.81 -23.15 5.61
C TYR A 137 -6.11 -21.80 5.58
N GLY A 138 -4.92 -21.70 5.00
CA GLY A 138 -4.25 -20.43 4.78
C GLY A 138 -3.60 -19.86 6.03
N GLY A 139 -2.43 -19.23 5.90
CA GLY A 139 -1.84 -18.46 6.99
C GLY A 139 -0.33 -18.54 7.09
N PHE A 140 0.21 -17.89 8.11
CA PHE A 140 1.65 -17.81 8.38
C PHE A 140 1.96 -18.21 9.81
N ILE A 141 2.95 -19.07 10.01
CA ILE A 141 3.65 -19.28 11.26
C ILE A 141 5.08 -18.79 11.04
N ARG A 142 5.40 -17.55 11.45
CA ARG A 142 6.70 -16.93 11.11
C ARG A 142 7.41 -16.27 12.29
N GLY A 143 8.72 -16.49 12.39
CA GLY A 143 9.59 -15.75 13.32
C GLY A 143 9.36 -16.10 14.80
N ASN A 144 8.66 -17.19 15.10
CA ASN A 144 8.37 -17.58 16.48
C ASN A 144 9.57 -18.31 17.11
N GLU A 145 9.76 -18.13 18.41
CA GLU A 145 10.72 -18.89 19.22
C GLU A 145 9.92 -19.86 20.10
N ILE A 146 10.13 -21.16 19.92
CA ILE A 146 9.27 -22.21 20.46
C ILE A 146 10.12 -23.20 21.25
N HIS A 147 9.90 -23.26 22.57
CA HIS A 147 10.42 -24.28 23.45
C HIS A 147 9.27 -25.12 24.02
N VAL A 148 9.32 -26.42 23.75
CA VAL A 148 8.34 -27.39 24.22
C VAL A 148 9.02 -28.53 24.97
N VAL A 149 8.34 -29.09 25.97
CA VAL A 149 8.96 -30.05 26.93
C VAL A 149 8.37 -31.45 26.88
N LYS A 150 7.39 -31.72 25.99
CA LYS A 150 6.82 -33.06 25.85
C LYS A 150 6.56 -33.47 24.41
N ASP A 151 5.94 -32.62 23.62
CA ASP A 151 5.46 -32.96 22.28
C ASP A 151 6.04 -31.98 21.24
N THR A 152 5.41 -31.86 20.07
CA THR A 152 5.93 -31.08 18.95
C THR A 152 5.80 -29.56 19.12
N GLY A 153 6.72 -28.83 18.48
CA GLY A 153 6.70 -27.38 18.44
C GLY A 153 5.62 -26.84 17.50
N ILE A 154 5.45 -27.45 16.31
CA ILE A 154 4.40 -27.07 15.36
C ILE A 154 3.70 -28.33 14.83
N TYR A 155 2.39 -28.40 15.08
CA TYR A 155 1.51 -29.47 14.63
C TYR A 155 0.55 -28.96 13.56
N LEU A 156 0.59 -29.53 12.36
CA LEU A 156 -0.31 -29.22 11.25
C LEU A 156 -1.16 -30.46 10.94
N CYS A 157 -2.48 -30.36 11.05
CA CYS A 157 -3.39 -31.49 10.88
C CYS A 157 -4.52 -31.13 9.93
N ASN A 158 -4.56 -31.83 8.79
CA ASN A 158 -5.42 -31.46 7.65
C ASN A 158 -5.34 -29.95 7.31
N ALA A 159 -4.15 -29.34 7.45
CA ALA A 159 -3.93 -27.91 7.24
C ALA A 159 -3.45 -27.64 5.81
N SER A 160 -4.03 -26.67 5.10
CA SER A 160 -3.59 -26.38 3.73
C SER A 160 -3.29 -24.92 3.48
N ASP A 161 -2.42 -24.62 2.51
CA ASP A 161 -2.00 -23.25 2.14
C ASP A 161 -1.30 -22.48 3.30
N VAL A 162 -0.55 -23.20 4.15
CA VAL A 162 0.15 -22.64 5.33
C VAL A 162 1.65 -22.46 5.06
N PHE A 163 2.18 -21.31 5.47
CA PHE A 163 3.61 -21.01 5.39
C PHE A 163 4.24 -21.02 6.78
N VAL A 164 5.20 -21.92 7.02
CA VAL A 164 5.94 -22.07 8.28
C VAL A 164 7.39 -21.67 8.06
N GLU A 165 7.77 -20.47 8.49
CA GLU A 165 9.01 -19.82 8.07
C GLU A 165 9.81 -19.18 9.21
N ASP A 166 11.14 -19.26 9.17
CA ASP A 166 12.01 -18.50 10.08
C ASP A 166 11.74 -18.72 11.59
N ASN A 167 11.17 -19.86 11.99
CA ASN A 167 10.93 -20.19 13.40
C ASN A 167 12.14 -20.89 14.02
N LYS A 168 12.37 -20.67 15.31
CA LYS A 168 13.37 -21.39 16.11
C LYS A 168 12.65 -22.35 17.06
N ILE A 169 12.94 -23.64 17.00
CA ILE A 169 12.17 -24.67 17.68
C ILE A 169 13.08 -25.61 18.47
N PHE A 170 12.96 -25.58 19.79
CA PHE A 170 13.67 -26.47 20.69
C PHE A 170 12.66 -27.40 21.38
N VAL A 171 12.73 -28.69 21.05
CA VAL A 171 11.96 -29.75 21.71
C VAL A 171 12.86 -30.38 22.77
N ASP A 172 12.58 -30.04 24.01
CA ASP A 172 13.29 -30.43 25.22
C ASP A 172 12.67 -31.68 25.85
N SER A 173 12.60 -32.73 25.02
CA SER A 173 12.12 -34.05 25.41
C SER A 173 12.70 -35.09 24.45
N SER A 174 12.39 -36.37 24.70
CA SER A 174 12.70 -37.45 23.76
C SER A 174 11.81 -37.47 22.52
N TYR A 175 10.84 -36.54 22.39
CA TYR A 175 9.93 -36.51 21.24
C TYR A 175 10.68 -36.18 19.95
N PRO A 176 10.48 -36.96 18.87
CA PRO A 176 11.40 -36.94 17.74
C PRO A 176 11.19 -35.79 16.75
N ASN A 177 10.08 -35.05 16.84
CA ASN A 177 9.63 -34.13 15.78
C ASN A 177 9.43 -32.69 16.30
N ALA A 178 10.12 -31.73 15.70
CA ALA A 178 9.93 -30.28 15.94
C ALA A 178 8.73 -29.72 15.17
N ILE A 179 8.52 -30.20 13.94
CA ILE A 179 7.35 -29.86 13.13
C ILE A 179 6.82 -31.16 12.53
N GLU A 180 5.52 -31.37 12.65
CA GLU A 180 4.85 -32.49 11.99
C GLU A 180 3.58 -32.05 11.28
N TYR A 181 3.44 -32.54 10.06
CA TYR A 181 2.31 -32.27 9.18
C TYR A 181 1.62 -33.58 8.83
N ARG A 182 0.34 -33.66 9.18
CA ARG A 182 -0.37 -34.92 9.33
C ARG A 182 -1.63 -34.98 8.47
N PHE A 183 -1.91 -36.19 8.01
CA PHE A 183 -3.09 -36.57 7.23
C PHE A 183 -3.11 -35.97 5.82
N LYS A 184 -3.84 -36.64 4.92
CA LYS A 184 -3.89 -36.29 3.48
C LYS A 184 -4.44 -34.88 3.21
N GLY A 185 -5.21 -34.30 4.12
CA GLY A 185 -5.67 -32.92 3.99
C GLY A 185 -4.56 -31.89 4.21
N SER A 186 -3.44 -32.28 4.82
CA SER A 186 -2.27 -31.42 4.94
C SER A 186 -1.56 -31.34 3.59
N ARG A 187 -1.66 -30.22 2.88
CA ARG A 187 -1.14 -30.03 1.51
C ARG A 187 -0.91 -28.55 1.22
N ASP A 188 -0.17 -28.23 0.18
CA ASP A 188 0.14 -26.82 -0.17
C ASP A 188 0.84 -26.06 0.99
N ILE A 189 1.49 -26.79 1.90
CA ILE A 189 2.25 -26.24 3.01
C ILE A 189 3.69 -25.96 2.54
N LEU A 190 4.25 -24.82 2.92
CA LEU A 190 5.68 -24.52 2.78
C LEU A 190 6.32 -24.41 4.15
N ILE A 191 7.26 -25.31 4.47
CA ILE A 191 8.05 -25.29 5.71
C ILE A 191 9.49 -24.94 5.33
N ARG A 192 9.94 -23.71 5.59
CA ARG A 192 11.30 -23.30 5.24
C ARG A 192 12.00 -22.46 6.28
N THR A 193 13.33 -22.41 6.19
CA THR A 193 14.19 -21.51 6.99
C THR A 193 14.01 -21.59 8.51
N ASN A 194 13.36 -22.64 9.01
CA ASN A 194 13.24 -22.91 10.43
C ASN A 194 14.54 -23.53 10.96
N GLU A 195 14.85 -23.25 12.21
CA GLU A 195 15.96 -23.86 12.94
C GLU A 195 15.38 -24.73 14.04
N ALA A 196 15.77 -26.01 14.10
CA ALA A 196 15.23 -26.93 15.10
C ALA A 196 16.22 -28.00 15.55
N ASN A 197 16.02 -28.52 16.77
CA ASN A 197 16.80 -29.65 17.28
C ASN A 197 16.22 -31.04 16.96
N ARG A 198 14.98 -31.09 16.48
CA ARG A 198 14.25 -32.32 16.14
C ARG A 198 13.75 -32.29 14.70
N LYS A 199 13.25 -33.44 14.21
CA LYS A 199 12.89 -33.63 12.80
C LYS A 199 11.71 -32.76 12.36
N ILE A 200 11.70 -32.40 11.09
CA ILE A 200 10.51 -31.91 10.39
C ILE A 200 10.01 -33.07 9.54
N VAL A 201 8.80 -33.58 9.80
CA VAL A 201 8.39 -34.87 9.21
C VAL A 201 6.91 -34.91 8.77
N SER A 202 6.69 -35.57 7.63
CA SER A 202 5.36 -36.00 7.21
C SER A 202 4.88 -37.17 8.04
N ARG A 203 3.62 -37.15 8.46
CA ARG A 203 2.95 -38.34 9.01
C ARG A 203 1.59 -38.54 8.36
N ASN A 204 1.12 -39.79 8.36
CA ASN A 204 -0.24 -40.14 7.93
C ASN A 204 -0.64 -39.61 6.54
N GLY A 205 0.32 -39.42 5.63
CA GLY A 205 0.07 -38.94 4.27
C GLY A 205 0.00 -37.41 4.10
N GLY A 206 0.44 -36.63 5.10
CA GLY A 206 0.58 -35.18 4.96
C GLY A 206 1.67 -34.79 3.97
N GLN A 207 1.44 -33.72 3.23
CA GLN A 207 2.32 -33.20 2.20
C GLN A 207 2.73 -31.77 2.52
N ALA A 208 4.01 -31.50 2.39
CA ALA A 208 4.57 -30.15 2.53
C ALA A 208 5.83 -30.06 1.66
N ILE A 209 6.13 -28.85 1.19
CA ILE A 209 7.44 -28.52 0.66
C ILE A 209 8.31 -28.13 1.84
N VAL A 210 9.29 -28.96 2.18
CA VAL A 210 10.23 -28.73 3.28
C VAL A 210 11.59 -28.32 2.69
N THR A 211 12.08 -27.10 2.94
CA THR A 211 13.33 -26.62 2.31
C THR A 211 14.09 -25.60 3.16
N GLY A 212 15.42 -25.62 3.14
CA GLY A 212 16.24 -24.59 3.80
C GLY A 212 16.10 -24.52 5.33
N ASN A 213 15.52 -25.55 5.97
CA ASN A 213 15.48 -25.66 7.42
C ASN A 213 16.81 -26.21 7.93
N ARG A 214 17.30 -25.69 9.06
CA ARG A 214 18.47 -26.21 9.77
C ARG A 214 18.01 -27.15 10.88
N ILE A 215 18.32 -28.43 10.75
CA ILE A 215 18.12 -29.40 11.82
C ILE A 215 19.48 -29.68 12.47
N ASP A 216 19.63 -29.25 13.71
CA ASP A 216 20.85 -29.38 14.47
C ASP A 216 20.52 -29.97 15.85
N PRO A 217 20.80 -31.26 16.11
CA PRO A 217 20.52 -31.88 17.41
C PRO A 217 21.15 -31.17 18.61
N GLY A 218 22.22 -30.38 18.40
CA GLY A 218 22.85 -29.55 19.42
C GLY A 218 22.24 -28.14 19.54
N PHE A 219 21.27 -27.79 18.70
CA PHE A 219 20.54 -26.53 18.79
C PHE A 219 19.86 -26.41 20.16
N THR A 220 20.15 -25.33 20.85
CA THR A 220 19.45 -24.90 22.05
C THR A 220 18.87 -23.52 21.82
N LEU A 221 17.73 -23.24 22.45
CA LEU A 221 17.14 -21.91 22.42
C LEU A 221 17.65 -21.13 23.64
N ALA A 222 18.30 -19.99 23.43
CA ALA A 222 18.73 -19.11 24.51
C ALA A 222 17.50 -18.47 25.16
N LEU A 223 16.94 -19.14 26.17
CA LEU A 223 15.85 -18.59 26.96
C LEU A 223 16.43 -17.55 27.92
N GLY A 224 16.38 -16.28 27.53
CA GLY A 224 16.76 -15.18 28.42
C GLY A 224 15.96 -15.25 29.72
N HIS A 225 16.64 -15.02 30.84
CA HIS A 225 16.01 -14.93 32.16
C HIS A 225 14.76 -14.02 32.13
N PRO A 226 13.71 -14.33 32.91
CA PRO A 226 12.50 -13.51 32.93
C PRO A 226 12.83 -12.09 33.36
N LEU A 227 12.48 -11.12 32.51
CA LEU A 227 12.54 -9.70 32.86
C LEU A 227 11.62 -9.47 34.09
N PRO A 228 12.11 -8.91 35.20
CA PRO A 228 11.25 -8.50 36.29
C PRO A 228 10.33 -7.37 35.82
N ALA A 229 9.06 -7.47 36.20
CA ALA A 229 8.04 -6.47 35.94
C ALA A 229 8.35 -5.20 36.77
N ASN A 230 9.13 -4.25 36.22
CA ASN A 230 8.96 -2.79 36.40
C ASN A 230 10.18 -1.97 35.89
N GLN A 231 9.86 -0.96 35.06
CA GLN A 231 10.62 0.27 34.71
C GLN A 231 11.85 0.18 33.77
N PRO A 232 12.39 1.32 33.28
CA PRO A 232 11.86 2.32 32.34
C PRO A 232 12.75 2.43 31.07
N ALA A 233 12.53 3.45 30.22
CA ALA A 233 13.12 3.63 28.88
C ALA A 233 14.65 3.38 28.77
N PRO A 234 15.14 2.83 27.63
CA PRO A 234 16.53 2.38 27.49
C PRO A 234 17.54 3.55 27.38
N PRO A 235 18.74 3.45 27.97
CA PRO A 235 19.84 4.34 27.66
C PRO A 235 20.53 3.96 26.34
N LYS A 236 21.17 4.97 25.75
CA LYS A 236 21.82 5.03 24.44
C LYS A 236 22.78 3.88 24.14
N ALA A 237 22.73 3.42 22.88
CA ALA A 237 23.67 2.47 22.30
C ALA A 237 25.11 3.00 22.27
N THR A 238 26.04 2.21 22.80
CA THR A 238 27.49 2.34 22.53
C THR A 238 27.90 1.39 21.40
N ALA A 239 28.86 1.85 20.61
CA ALA A 239 29.35 1.28 19.35
C ALA A 239 29.82 -0.19 19.43
N PRO A 240 29.75 -0.95 18.32
CA PRO A 240 30.13 -2.35 18.31
C PRO A 240 31.66 -2.53 18.38
N LYS A 241 32.11 -3.37 19.32
CA LYS A 241 33.45 -3.95 19.28
C LYS A 241 33.47 -5.14 18.32
N THR A 242 34.54 -5.18 17.53
CA THR A 242 34.96 -6.22 16.58
C THR A 242 34.86 -7.64 17.13
N LEU A 243 34.26 -8.55 16.36
CA LEU A 243 34.32 -9.99 16.58
C LEU A 243 35.19 -10.67 15.49
N PRO A 244 35.93 -11.74 15.85
CA PRO A 244 37.07 -12.23 15.09
C PRO A 244 36.70 -13.20 13.97
N GLU A 245 37.56 -13.26 12.96
CA GLU A 245 37.56 -14.26 11.90
C GLU A 245 37.64 -15.69 12.47
N LYS A 246 36.76 -16.59 12.03
CA LYS A 246 37.05 -18.02 12.02
C LYS A 246 36.63 -18.69 10.71
N LYS A 247 37.63 -19.36 10.16
CA LYS A 247 37.73 -20.07 8.88
C LYS A 247 36.99 -21.41 8.87
N THR A 248 36.31 -21.63 7.74
CA THR A 248 36.10 -22.86 6.93
C THR A 248 35.50 -24.15 7.53
N ALA A 249 34.46 -24.64 6.85
CA ALA A 249 34.38 -26.04 6.46
C ALA A 249 34.05 -26.13 4.95
N LEU A 250 34.93 -26.81 4.21
CA LEU A 250 34.89 -27.04 2.77
C LEU A 250 33.76 -28.00 2.38
N LEU A 251 32.88 -27.58 1.47
CA LEU A 251 32.07 -28.49 0.67
C LEU A 251 32.76 -28.70 -0.69
N ASN A 252 33.57 -29.77 -0.73
CA ASN A 252 33.99 -30.41 -1.97
C ASN A 252 32.76 -31.04 -2.63
N ASN A 253 32.29 -30.44 -3.72
CA ASN A 253 31.70 -31.17 -4.84
C ASN A 253 32.31 -30.58 -6.12
N LYS A 254 33.10 -31.43 -6.80
CA LYS A 254 33.91 -31.14 -7.98
C LYS A 254 33.10 -31.32 -9.26
N GLU A 255 32.21 -30.39 -9.58
CA GLU A 255 31.90 -30.12 -10.99
C GLU A 255 31.78 -28.60 -11.19
N PRO A 256 32.50 -28.01 -12.17
CA PRO A 256 32.31 -26.62 -12.53
C PRO A 256 30.96 -26.47 -13.24
N VAL A 257 30.09 -25.62 -12.72
CA VAL A 257 28.89 -25.23 -13.48
C VAL A 257 29.33 -24.25 -14.56
N THR A 258 29.66 -24.76 -15.75
CA THR A 258 29.88 -23.95 -16.95
C THR A 258 28.54 -23.62 -17.59
N GLU A 259 27.86 -22.60 -17.06
CA GLU A 259 26.61 -22.06 -17.61
C GLU A 259 26.80 -20.59 -17.97
N ILE A 260 27.56 -20.32 -19.04
CA ILE A 260 27.72 -18.97 -19.58
C ILE A 260 26.37 -18.56 -20.19
N SER A 261 25.86 -17.40 -19.78
CA SER A 261 24.70 -16.73 -20.40
C SER A 261 25.12 -16.12 -21.75
N PRO A 262 24.72 -16.69 -22.92
CA PRO A 262 25.14 -16.16 -24.20
C PRO A 262 24.20 -15.06 -24.71
N GLY A 263 24.63 -14.31 -25.71
CA GLY A 263 23.77 -13.39 -26.45
C GLY A 263 23.40 -12.13 -25.66
N ILE A 264 24.39 -11.54 -24.98
CA ILE A 264 24.22 -10.19 -24.44
C ILE A 264 23.93 -9.22 -25.60
N ARG A 265 22.93 -8.36 -25.41
CA ARG A 265 22.64 -7.24 -26.29
C ARG A 265 22.38 -6.02 -25.43
N VAL A 266 23.26 -5.02 -25.55
CA VAL A 266 23.10 -3.76 -24.84
C VAL A 266 22.83 -2.62 -25.80
N PHE A 267 21.90 -1.76 -25.42
CA PHE A 267 21.62 -0.53 -26.15
C PHE A 267 21.18 0.56 -25.19
N HIS A 268 21.50 1.81 -25.54
CA HIS A 268 21.08 2.98 -24.78
C HIS A 268 19.96 3.73 -25.49
N HIS A 269 18.97 4.17 -24.72
CA HIS A 269 17.86 4.96 -25.21
C HIS A 269 17.45 6.05 -24.22
N ARG A 270 17.75 7.31 -24.59
CA ARG A 270 17.30 8.54 -23.91
C ARG A 270 17.45 8.53 -22.38
N GLY A 271 18.60 8.07 -21.88
CA GLY A 271 18.87 8.04 -20.44
C GLY A 271 18.76 6.68 -19.78
N GLN A 272 18.34 5.64 -20.50
CA GLN A 272 18.31 4.26 -19.99
C GLN A 272 19.16 3.34 -20.86
N THR A 273 20.01 2.55 -20.21
CA THR A 273 20.77 1.48 -20.85
C THR A 273 20.06 0.16 -20.56
N PHE A 274 19.66 -0.53 -21.62
CA PHE A 274 18.98 -1.83 -21.58
C PHE A 274 19.99 -2.94 -21.83
N ILE A 275 20.11 -3.86 -20.90
CA ILE A 275 20.97 -5.04 -20.97
C ILE A 275 20.05 -6.26 -21.10
N LEU A 276 19.99 -6.83 -22.31
CA LEU A 276 19.29 -8.09 -22.58
C LEU A 276 20.30 -9.23 -22.62
N PHE A 277 19.92 -10.41 -22.14
CA PHE A 277 20.77 -11.59 -22.17
C PHE A 277 19.92 -12.86 -22.17
N LYS A 278 20.49 -13.99 -22.63
CA LYS A 278 19.82 -15.28 -22.58
C LYS A 278 20.06 -15.95 -21.24
N GLU A 279 18.98 -16.27 -20.54
CA GLU A 279 19.05 -17.01 -19.28
C GLU A 279 19.67 -18.39 -19.52
N ALA A 280 20.67 -18.76 -18.71
CA ALA A 280 21.52 -19.93 -18.95
C ALA A 280 20.73 -21.25 -18.90
N GLN A 281 19.70 -21.31 -18.07
CA GLN A 281 18.60 -22.27 -18.18
C GLN A 281 17.32 -21.52 -18.53
N ALA A 282 16.92 -21.56 -19.80
CA ALA A 282 15.66 -21.00 -20.25
C ALA A 282 14.52 -21.68 -19.47
N PRO A 283 13.82 -20.96 -18.57
CA PRO A 283 12.94 -21.62 -17.62
C PRO A 283 11.65 -22.13 -18.26
N PHE A 284 11.35 -21.69 -19.49
CA PHE A 284 10.27 -22.18 -20.33
C PHE A 284 10.72 -22.21 -21.79
N SER A 285 10.43 -23.31 -22.49
CA SER A 285 10.61 -23.44 -23.94
C SER A 285 9.40 -22.96 -24.75
N SER A 286 8.23 -22.87 -24.11
CA SER A 286 6.98 -22.41 -24.73
C SER A 286 6.68 -20.95 -24.41
N PRO A 287 6.14 -20.16 -25.36
CA PRO A 287 5.59 -18.83 -25.08
C PRO A 287 4.16 -18.89 -24.48
N HIS A 288 3.57 -20.07 -24.34
CA HIS A 288 2.22 -20.29 -23.79
C HIS A 288 2.32 -20.70 -22.31
N VAL A 289 2.86 -19.80 -21.49
CA VAL A 289 3.02 -20.01 -20.04
C VAL A 289 1.94 -19.25 -19.29
N THR A 290 1.36 -19.85 -18.27
CA THR A 290 0.42 -19.19 -17.36
C THR A 290 1.14 -18.62 -16.13
N TYR A 291 0.51 -17.69 -15.41
CA TYR A 291 1.07 -17.19 -14.15
C TYR A 291 1.28 -18.31 -13.12
N ALA A 292 0.42 -19.33 -13.06
CA ALA A 292 0.62 -20.48 -12.17
C ALA A 292 1.89 -21.26 -12.50
N GLN A 293 2.11 -21.58 -13.78
CA GLN A 293 3.32 -22.25 -14.25
C GLN A 293 4.57 -21.42 -13.96
N TYR A 294 4.50 -20.10 -14.22
CA TYR A 294 5.55 -19.15 -13.84
C TYR A 294 5.89 -19.19 -12.37
N HIS A 295 4.91 -19.05 -11.47
CA HIS A 295 5.16 -19.03 -10.03
C HIS A 295 5.72 -20.36 -9.52
N ALA A 296 5.24 -21.50 -10.05
CA ALA A 296 5.77 -22.82 -9.72
C ALA A 296 7.25 -22.94 -10.13
N GLN A 297 7.60 -22.53 -11.36
CA GLN A 297 8.97 -22.59 -11.86
C GLN A 297 9.89 -21.61 -11.13
N ARG A 298 9.44 -20.37 -10.89
CA ARG A 298 10.21 -19.36 -10.15
C ARG A 298 10.56 -19.85 -8.75
N LYS A 299 9.62 -20.51 -8.06
CA LYS A 299 9.88 -21.12 -6.74
C LYS A 299 10.96 -22.20 -6.81
N ALA A 300 11.00 -22.99 -7.88
CA ALA A 300 12.03 -24.01 -8.09
C ALA A 300 13.42 -23.43 -8.41
N TYR A 301 13.48 -22.24 -9.02
CA TYR A 301 14.68 -21.51 -9.43
C TYR A 301 15.20 -20.54 -8.35
N GLN A 302 14.37 -20.16 -7.39
CA GLN A 302 14.68 -19.13 -6.41
C GLN A 302 15.97 -19.45 -5.65
N LYS A 303 16.90 -18.48 -5.58
CA LYS A 303 18.25 -18.61 -4.99
C LYS A 303 19.19 -19.63 -5.67
N LYS A 304 18.75 -20.30 -6.74
CA LYS A 304 19.59 -21.21 -7.53
C LYS A 304 20.24 -20.50 -8.71
N PHE A 305 19.54 -19.58 -9.35
CA PHE A 305 20.02 -18.85 -10.52
C PHE A 305 19.82 -17.34 -10.35
N SER A 306 20.92 -16.60 -10.42
CA SER A 306 20.95 -15.14 -10.57
C SER A 306 22.00 -14.73 -11.60
N TYR A 307 21.98 -13.47 -11.99
CA TYR A 307 22.89 -12.90 -12.98
C TYR A 307 23.51 -11.63 -12.42
N ARG A 308 24.82 -11.51 -12.52
CA ARG A 308 25.54 -10.30 -12.15
C ARG A 308 25.84 -9.48 -13.39
N ILE A 309 25.49 -8.21 -13.31
CA ILE A 309 25.71 -7.24 -14.37
C ILE A 309 26.94 -6.41 -14.00
N TYR A 310 27.87 -6.27 -14.92
CA TYR A 310 29.06 -5.43 -14.76
C TYR A 310 29.03 -4.29 -15.76
N ARG A 311 29.58 -3.14 -15.35
CA ARG A 311 29.78 -1.95 -16.18
C ARG A 311 31.24 -1.49 -16.03
N SER A 312 31.85 -1.05 -17.12
CA SER A 312 33.21 -0.53 -17.16
C SER A 312 33.34 0.54 -18.24
N ASP A 313 34.18 1.55 -18.03
CA ASP A 313 34.49 2.55 -19.07
C ASP A 313 35.60 2.06 -20.02
N SER A 314 36.04 0.81 -19.87
CA SER A 314 37.00 0.11 -20.74
C SER A 314 36.52 -1.32 -21.07
N PRO A 315 36.96 -1.92 -22.19
CA PRO A 315 36.54 -3.27 -22.57
C PRO A 315 36.68 -4.28 -21.43
N ILE A 316 35.60 -5.03 -21.14
CA ILE A 316 35.61 -6.05 -20.10
C ILE A 316 36.20 -7.34 -20.68
N THR A 317 37.44 -7.65 -20.32
CA THR A 317 38.10 -8.93 -20.62
C THR A 317 38.12 -9.87 -19.42
N THR A 318 37.87 -9.34 -18.21
CA THR A 318 37.70 -10.07 -16.96
C THR A 318 36.82 -9.27 -16.00
N VAL A 319 36.08 -9.96 -15.13
CA VAL A 319 35.33 -9.34 -14.02
C VAL A 319 36.09 -9.38 -12.70
N LYS A 320 37.32 -9.91 -12.69
CA LYS A 320 38.16 -9.93 -11.49
C LYS A 320 38.55 -8.49 -11.11
N GLY A 321 38.17 -8.07 -9.90
CA GLY A 321 38.42 -6.71 -9.40
C GLY A 321 37.32 -5.70 -9.74
N LEU A 322 36.32 -6.07 -10.53
CA LEU A 322 35.13 -5.26 -10.74
C LEU A 322 34.07 -5.56 -9.67
N SER A 323 33.31 -4.55 -9.30
CA SER A 323 32.08 -4.73 -8.51
C SER A 323 30.89 -4.86 -9.45
N PRO A 324 29.96 -5.80 -9.21
CA PRO A 324 28.75 -5.88 -10.01
C PRO A 324 27.93 -4.60 -9.81
N LEU A 325 27.42 -4.06 -10.92
CA LEU A 325 26.44 -2.98 -10.94
C LEU A 325 25.13 -3.44 -10.30
N ALA A 326 24.71 -4.67 -10.59
CA ALA A 326 23.53 -5.29 -10.03
C ALA A 326 23.64 -6.81 -10.01
N GLU A 327 22.87 -7.45 -9.13
CA GLU A 327 22.57 -8.89 -9.20
C GLU A 327 21.05 -9.05 -9.33
N ILE A 328 20.60 -9.74 -10.38
CA ILE A 328 19.17 -9.94 -10.66
C ILE A 328 18.82 -11.43 -10.66
N GLU A 329 17.65 -11.77 -10.14
CA GLU A 329 17.12 -13.13 -10.25
C GLU A 329 16.76 -13.46 -11.71
N ALA A 330 16.66 -14.76 -12.01
CA ALA A 330 16.02 -15.21 -13.25
C ALA A 330 14.58 -14.67 -13.37
N PHE A 331 13.99 -14.78 -14.57
CA PHE A 331 12.66 -14.31 -14.93
C PHE A 331 12.50 -12.80 -15.03
N SER A 332 13.59 -12.03 -15.07
CA SER A 332 13.53 -10.56 -15.13
C SER A 332 12.80 -10.02 -16.37
N GLY A 333 12.73 -10.80 -17.46
CA GLY A 333 11.94 -10.48 -18.66
C GLY A 333 10.42 -10.59 -18.52
N ILE A 334 9.92 -11.02 -17.36
CA ILE A 334 8.48 -11.22 -17.09
C ILE A 334 7.92 -10.04 -16.31
N ASN A 335 6.76 -9.58 -16.75
CA ASN A 335 6.00 -8.58 -16.03
C ASN A 335 5.04 -9.26 -15.03
N ASP A 336 5.55 -9.58 -13.85
CA ASP A 336 4.77 -10.20 -12.78
C ASP A 336 3.95 -9.21 -11.94
N HIS A 337 4.22 -7.91 -12.10
CA HIS A 337 3.55 -6.83 -11.38
C HIS A 337 2.35 -6.25 -12.13
N PHE A 338 2.12 -6.60 -13.41
CA PHE A 338 1.06 -6.03 -14.24
C PHE A 338 -0.32 -6.05 -13.57
N TRP A 339 -0.60 -7.06 -12.77
CA TRP A 339 -1.90 -7.24 -12.14
C TRP A 339 -2.00 -6.71 -10.69
N GLY A 340 -0.99 -5.97 -10.23
CA GLY A 340 -0.85 -5.49 -8.85
C GLY A 340 -0.14 -6.50 -7.94
N LEU A 341 0.03 -6.14 -6.66
CA LEU A 341 0.62 -7.04 -5.67
C LEU A 341 -0.34 -8.18 -5.29
N LYS A 342 0.20 -9.38 -4.98
CA LYS A 342 -0.52 -10.59 -4.51
C LYS A 342 -1.49 -11.21 -5.54
N THR A 343 -0.99 -11.55 -6.72
CA THR A 343 -1.78 -11.97 -7.89
C THR A 343 -1.72 -13.47 -8.23
N ALA A 344 -0.87 -14.24 -7.54
CA ALA A 344 -0.52 -15.62 -7.92
C ALA A 344 -1.73 -16.56 -8.05
N THR A 345 -2.71 -16.49 -7.13
CA THR A 345 -3.88 -17.38 -7.13
C THR A 345 -5.02 -16.90 -8.02
N LYS A 346 -5.35 -15.59 -8.00
CA LYS A 346 -6.51 -15.05 -8.75
C LYS A 346 -6.31 -15.03 -10.26
N LEU A 347 -5.08 -15.14 -10.74
CA LEU A 347 -4.72 -15.01 -12.15
C LEU A 347 -3.89 -16.18 -12.66
N ALA A 348 -3.86 -17.27 -11.88
CA ALA A 348 -3.16 -18.53 -12.16
C ALA A 348 -3.29 -19.00 -13.61
N THR A 349 -4.48 -18.88 -14.21
CA THR A 349 -4.79 -19.35 -15.57
C THR A 349 -4.51 -18.32 -16.67
N LYS A 350 -4.21 -17.07 -16.34
CA LYS A 350 -3.93 -16.03 -17.34
C LYS A 350 -2.57 -16.27 -17.98
N LYS A 351 -2.46 -15.96 -19.27
CA LYS A 351 -1.20 -15.98 -20.00
C LYS A 351 -0.22 -14.98 -19.40
N LEU A 352 1.01 -15.42 -19.21
CA LEU A 352 2.11 -14.63 -18.68
C LEU A 352 2.44 -13.47 -19.62
N ILE A 353 2.68 -12.31 -19.05
CA ILE A 353 3.06 -11.12 -19.79
C ILE A 353 4.58 -10.98 -19.70
N ARG A 354 5.22 -10.79 -20.86
CA ARG A 354 6.65 -10.51 -20.95
C ARG A 354 6.83 -9.07 -21.38
N TYR A 355 7.90 -8.43 -20.89
CA TYR A 355 8.19 -7.05 -21.25
C TYR A 355 8.56 -6.94 -22.73
N THR A 356 8.33 -5.77 -23.30
CA THR A 356 8.88 -5.30 -24.56
C THR A 356 9.99 -4.30 -24.24
N ALA A 357 11.16 -4.45 -24.85
CA ALA A 357 12.33 -3.62 -24.58
C ALA A 357 12.43 -2.36 -25.47
N GLN A 358 11.77 -2.36 -26.64
CA GLN A 358 11.77 -1.23 -27.57
C GLN A 358 10.39 -1.04 -28.21
N LYS A 359 9.99 0.20 -28.46
CA LYS A 359 8.70 0.51 -29.11
C LYS A 359 8.62 -0.19 -30.47
N GLY A 360 7.54 -0.94 -30.70
CA GLY A 360 7.30 -1.67 -31.95
C GLY A 360 7.95 -3.06 -32.01
N ALA A 361 8.81 -3.42 -31.06
CA ALA A 361 9.35 -4.77 -30.95
C ALA A 361 8.29 -5.73 -30.37
N PRO A 362 8.37 -7.04 -30.69
CA PRO A 362 7.58 -8.05 -29.99
C PRO A 362 7.99 -8.14 -28.51
N PRO A 363 7.13 -8.71 -27.64
CA PRO A 363 7.51 -9.07 -26.28
C PRO A 363 8.79 -9.94 -26.28
N LEU A 364 9.63 -9.77 -25.26
CA LEU A 364 10.87 -10.51 -25.09
C LEU A 364 10.59 -12.03 -25.18
N PRO A 365 11.38 -12.79 -25.95
CA PRO A 365 11.16 -14.22 -26.08
C PRO A 365 11.38 -14.95 -24.75
N PRO A 366 10.80 -16.15 -24.55
CA PRO A 366 11.10 -17.00 -23.40
C PRO A 366 12.62 -17.21 -23.23
N GLY A 367 13.08 -17.28 -21.98
CA GLY A 367 14.51 -17.41 -21.67
C GLY A 367 15.35 -16.15 -21.91
N THR A 368 14.72 -14.99 -22.10
CA THR A 368 15.43 -13.69 -22.13
C THR A 368 15.27 -12.96 -20.80
N GLY A 369 16.40 -12.59 -20.19
CA GLY A 369 16.48 -11.68 -19.06
C GLY A 369 16.67 -10.23 -19.51
N ILE A 370 16.31 -9.30 -18.64
CA ILE A 370 16.47 -7.85 -18.85
C ILE A 370 16.92 -7.20 -17.54
N TYR A 371 17.91 -6.32 -17.65
CA TYR A 371 18.24 -5.33 -16.65
C TYR A 371 18.27 -3.95 -17.33
N VAL A 372 17.81 -2.92 -16.65
CA VAL A 372 17.82 -1.55 -17.18
C VAL A 372 18.38 -0.64 -16.10
N THR A 373 19.27 0.27 -16.48
CA THR A 373 19.91 1.21 -15.56
C THR A 373 19.96 2.61 -16.16
N ASN A 374 19.98 3.62 -15.30
CA ASN A 374 20.18 5.01 -15.64
C ASN A 374 21.64 5.40 -15.32
N PRO A 375 22.49 5.64 -16.35
CA PRO A 375 23.89 5.97 -16.11
C PRO A 375 24.01 7.31 -15.38
N LEU A 376 24.87 7.37 -14.36
CA LEU A 376 25.11 8.56 -13.54
C LEU A 376 25.91 9.64 -14.28
N GLN A 377 26.66 9.25 -15.30
CA GLN A 377 27.50 10.13 -16.11
C GLN A 377 27.34 9.79 -17.59
N LYS A 378 27.50 10.80 -18.46
CA LYS A 378 27.58 10.59 -19.91
C LYS A 378 28.93 9.95 -20.24
N GLY A 379 28.97 9.05 -21.22
CA GLY A 379 30.22 8.41 -21.61
C GLY A 379 30.02 7.19 -22.50
N GLU A 380 31.10 6.46 -22.71
CA GLU A 380 31.11 5.16 -23.36
C GLU A 380 31.31 4.07 -22.31
N SER A 381 30.53 2.99 -22.38
CA SER A 381 30.60 1.93 -21.38
C SER A 381 30.41 0.55 -21.98
N TYR A 382 31.11 -0.41 -21.40
CA TYR A 382 31.07 -1.82 -21.73
C TYR A 382 30.33 -2.56 -20.63
N TYR A 383 29.56 -3.56 -21.04
CA TYR A 383 28.75 -4.37 -20.14
C TYR A 383 29.07 -5.85 -20.29
N ALA A 384 28.99 -6.55 -19.16
CA ALA A 384 29.10 -7.99 -19.12
C ALA A 384 28.05 -8.60 -18.18
N VAL A 385 27.63 -9.82 -18.48
CA VAL A 385 26.70 -10.59 -17.67
C VAL A 385 27.35 -11.92 -17.30
N THR A 386 27.44 -12.21 -16.01
CA THR A 386 27.89 -13.53 -15.51
C THR A 386 26.73 -14.24 -14.85
N THR A 387 26.76 -15.57 -14.90
CA THR A 387 25.76 -16.42 -14.25
C THR A 387 26.23 -16.79 -12.85
N VAL A 388 25.31 -16.76 -11.90
CA VAL A 388 25.51 -17.24 -10.54
C VAL A 388 24.62 -18.46 -10.34
N VAL A 389 25.23 -19.61 -10.09
CA VAL A 389 24.52 -20.87 -9.82
C VAL A 389 24.80 -21.33 -8.39
N ASN A 390 23.73 -21.47 -7.61
CA ASN A 390 23.79 -21.84 -6.19
C ASN A 390 24.79 -20.98 -5.39
N GLY A 391 24.76 -19.66 -5.65
CA GLY A 391 25.64 -18.67 -5.00
C GLY A 391 27.09 -18.65 -5.50
N ARG A 392 27.46 -19.48 -6.48
CA ARG A 392 28.78 -19.48 -7.11
C ARG A 392 28.72 -18.84 -8.49
N GLU A 393 29.53 -17.82 -8.70
CA GLU A 393 29.59 -17.08 -9.97
C GLU A 393 30.55 -17.72 -10.96
N ASP A 394 30.10 -17.97 -12.19
CA ASP A 394 30.98 -18.22 -13.34
C ASP A 394 31.52 -16.88 -13.87
N LYS A 395 32.76 -16.56 -13.48
CA LYS A 395 33.44 -15.30 -13.83
C LYS A 395 34.08 -15.30 -15.22
N LYS A 396 33.88 -16.35 -16.01
CA LYS A 396 34.45 -16.43 -17.36
C LYS A 396 33.82 -15.37 -18.27
N ILE A 397 34.67 -14.59 -18.92
CA ILE A 397 34.28 -13.60 -19.93
C ILE A 397 34.69 -14.12 -21.30
N VAL A 398 33.73 -14.15 -22.22
CA VAL A 398 33.94 -14.53 -23.62
C VAL A 398 33.36 -13.43 -24.50
N GLN A 399 34.24 -12.82 -25.30
CA GLN A 399 33.89 -11.71 -26.19
C GLN A 399 32.76 -12.10 -27.14
N GLY A 400 31.76 -11.22 -27.27
CA GLY A 400 30.58 -11.45 -28.13
C GLY A 400 29.59 -12.50 -27.60
N ILE A 401 29.86 -13.12 -26.45
CA ILE A 401 28.93 -14.07 -25.81
C ILE A 401 28.25 -13.40 -24.62
N ASN A 402 29.03 -13.04 -23.59
CA ASN A 402 28.53 -12.50 -22.33
C ASN A 402 29.14 -11.15 -21.95
N THR A 403 29.80 -10.51 -22.92
CA THR A 403 30.23 -9.11 -22.89
C THR A 403 30.02 -8.50 -24.27
N ASP A 404 29.69 -7.20 -24.32
CA ASP A 404 29.59 -6.48 -25.59
C ASP A 404 30.96 -6.36 -26.27
N ALA A 405 30.97 -6.46 -27.60
CA ALA A 405 32.17 -6.28 -28.42
C ALA A 405 32.52 -4.80 -28.65
N SER A 406 31.59 -3.87 -28.34
CA SER A 406 31.75 -2.43 -28.58
C SER A 406 31.09 -1.64 -27.45
N PRO A 407 31.60 -0.44 -27.12
CA PRO A 407 31.02 0.36 -26.07
C PRO A 407 29.63 0.88 -26.48
N VAL A 408 28.79 1.06 -25.47
CA VAL A 408 27.49 1.73 -25.58
C VAL A 408 27.67 3.20 -25.24
N LYS A 409 27.19 4.09 -26.12
CA LYS A 409 27.18 5.54 -25.88
C LYS A 409 26.01 5.91 -24.98
N GLU A 410 26.33 6.44 -23.81
CA GLU A 410 25.39 6.74 -22.74
C GLU A 410 25.21 8.24 -22.55
N ILE A 411 23.96 8.66 -22.35
CA ILE A 411 23.62 9.97 -21.83
C ILE A 411 22.86 9.82 -20.50
N VAL A 412 22.98 10.80 -19.63
CA VAL A 412 22.21 10.84 -18.37
C VAL A 412 20.76 11.24 -18.67
N GLY A 413 19.80 10.56 -18.06
CA GLY A 413 18.39 10.93 -18.16
C GLY A 413 17.48 9.95 -17.43
N ARG A 414 16.19 10.26 -17.37
CA ARG A 414 15.17 9.41 -16.72
C ARG A 414 14.77 8.20 -17.57
N GLY A 415 15.10 8.19 -18.85
CA GLY A 415 14.54 7.25 -19.81
C GLY A 415 13.12 7.63 -20.26
N ILE A 416 12.67 6.97 -21.32
CA ILE A 416 11.30 7.09 -21.81
C ILE A 416 10.52 5.80 -21.57
N PRO A 417 9.21 5.86 -21.27
CA PRO A 417 8.40 4.66 -21.16
C PRO A 417 8.33 3.88 -22.47
N VAL A 418 8.46 2.56 -22.39
CA VAL A 418 8.34 1.64 -23.52
C VAL A 418 6.89 1.18 -23.64
N LEU A 419 6.27 1.44 -24.80
CA LEU A 419 4.94 0.92 -25.12
C LEU A 419 4.99 -0.61 -25.18
N GLN A 420 4.24 -1.25 -24.28
CA GLN A 420 4.18 -2.70 -24.17
C GLN A 420 3.12 -3.28 -25.10
N ARG A 421 1.92 -2.68 -25.12
CA ARG A 421 0.79 -3.11 -25.96
C ARG A 421 -0.34 -2.10 -26.00
N ILE A 422 -1.26 -2.31 -26.94
CA ILE A 422 -2.50 -1.55 -27.06
C ILE A 422 -3.69 -2.53 -27.05
N GLU A 423 -4.68 -2.28 -26.19
CA GLU A 423 -5.94 -3.03 -26.13
C GLU A 423 -7.10 -2.12 -26.57
N ARG A 424 -8.12 -2.67 -27.25
CA ARG A 424 -9.34 -1.96 -27.68
C ARG A 424 -10.57 -2.73 -27.21
N PRO A 425 -10.84 -2.76 -25.89
CA PRO A 425 -12.03 -3.43 -25.38
C PRO A 425 -13.29 -2.70 -25.85
N GLU A 426 -14.38 -3.45 -26.04
CA GLU A 426 -15.71 -2.87 -26.30
C GLU A 426 -16.15 -1.93 -25.18
N LEU A 427 -15.80 -2.26 -23.93
CA LEU A 427 -16.14 -1.49 -22.73
C LEU A 427 -14.98 -1.47 -21.74
N PHE A 428 -14.63 -0.29 -21.23
CA PHE A 428 -13.69 -0.12 -20.13
C PHE A 428 -14.18 0.95 -19.16
N ASN A 429 -14.35 0.60 -17.88
CA ASN A 429 -14.87 1.52 -16.84
C ASN A 429 -16.14 2.27 -17.28
N TYR A 430 -17.08 1.54 -17.87
CA TYR A 430 -18.36 2.05 -18.41
C TYR A 430 -18.23 2.97 -19.65
N ILE A 431 -17.05 3.06 -20.26
CA ILE A 431 -16.80 3.83 -21.48
C ILE A 431 -16.64 2.87 -22.66
N LYS A 432 -17.45 3.08 -23.70
CA LYS A 432 -17.40 2.28 -24.93
C LYS A 432 -16.23 2.69 -25.81
N ASN A 433 -15.75 1.76 -26.65
CA ASN A 433 -14.76 2.02 -27.70
C ASN A 433 -13.46 2.68 -27.19
N ALA A 434 -13.07 2.36 -25.95
CA ALA A 434 -11.84 2.89 -25.36
C ALA A 434 -10.60 2.26 -26.00
N THR A 435 -9.54 3.04 -26.17
CA THR A 435 -8.21 2.51 -26.51
C THR A 435 -7.29 2.59 -25.31
N LEU A 436 -6.72 1.47 -24.89
CA LEU A 436 -5.87 1.34 -23.71
C LEU A 436 -4.42 1.15 -24.14
N TYR A 437 -3.54 2.07 -23.75
CA TYR A 437 -2.09 2.00 -24.00
C TYR A 437 -1.39 1.61 -22.71
N PHE A 438 -0.66 0.49 -22.73
CA PHE A 438 0.13 0.03 -21.59
C PHE A 438 1.60 0.33 -21.82
N TYR A 439 2.21 1.04 -20.88
CA TYR A 439 3.63 1.38 -20.90
C TYR A 439 4.32 0.78 -19.69
N THR A 440 5.62 0.53 -19.82
CA THR A 440 6.51 0.24 -18.69
C THR A 440 7.69 1.21 -18.76
N ARG A 441 8.09 1.79 -17.63
CA ARG A 441 9.39 2.48 -17.50
C ARG A 441 10.14 1.84 -16.33
N TRP A 442 11.42 1.54 -16.52
CA TRP A 442 12.31 1.07 -15.46
C TRP A 442 12.76 2.26 -14.62
N GLU A 443 11.95 2.60 -13.63
CA GLU A 443 12.16 3.78 -12.80
C GLU A 443 13.40 3.63 -11.92
N SER A 444 14.07 4.75 -11.71
CA SER A 444 15.15 4.93 -10.74
C SER A 444 14.88 6.17 -9.90
N TYR A 445 15.81 6.54 -9.02
CA TYR A 445 15.73 7.80 -8.27
C TYR A 445 15.48 9.00 -9.23
N PRO A 446 14.56 9.93 -8.92
CA PRO A 446 13.78 10.10 -7.68
C PRO A 446 12.36 9.49 -7.71
N ASN A 447 12.06 8.58 -8.63
CA ASN A 447 10.72 7.97 -8.82
C ASN A 447 10.54 6.66 -8.02
N THR A 448 11.63 6.12 -7.51
CA THR A 448 11.71 4.93 -6.64
C THR A 448 13.09 4.92 -5.96
N SER A 449 13.22 4.18 -4.85
CA SER A 449 14.51 3.94 -4.18
C SER A 449 15.37 2.90 -4.91
N LEU A 450 14.74 1.96 -5.63
CA LEU A 450 15.43 0.91 -6.37
C LEU A 450 15.81 1.37 -7.78
N GLU A 451 17.07 1.13 -8.16
CA GLU A 451 17.57 1.37 -9.51
C GLU A 451 16.91 0.43 -10.53
N GLY A 452 16.36 0.98 -11.61
CA GLY A 452 15.85 0.20 -12.72
C GLY A 452 14.63 -0.65 -12.39
N LYS A 453 13.78 -0.25 -11.43
CA LYS A 453 12.57 -1.01 -11.08
C LYS A 453 11.46 -0.78 -12.11
N PRO A 454 10.92 -1.81 -12.77
CA PRO A 454 9.84 -1.62 -13.74
C PRO A 454 8.54 -1.18 -13.06
N PHE A 455 7.97 -0.07 -13.51
CA PHE A 455 6.61 0.34 -13.19
C PHE A 455 5.78 0.45 -14.46
N ASP A 456 4.55 -0.05 -14.35
CA ASP A 456 3.59 -0.04 -15.43
C ASP A 456 2.62 1.13 -15.32
N TYR A 457 2.19 1.61 -16.49
CA TYR A 457 1.25 2.71 -16.65
C TYR A 457 0.18 2.35 -17.67
N LEU A 458 -1.06 2.75 -17.39
CA LEU A 458 -2.16 2.74 -18.32
C LEU A 458 -2.48 4.17 -18.73
N VAL A 459 -2.53 4.41 -20.04
CA VAL A 459 -3.18 5.59 -20.62
C VAL A 459 -4.40 5.12 -21.39
N ALA A 460 -5.59 5.42 -20.89
CA ALA A 460 -6.84 5.12 -21.57
C ALA A 460 -7.37 6.36 -22.30
N ILE A 461 -7.74 6.17 -23.57
CA ILE A 461 -8.25 7.21 -24.48
C ILE A 461 -9.72 6.92 -24.79
N PRO A 462 -10.65 7.86 -24.53
CA PRO A 462 -12.04 7.67 -24.88
C PRO A 462 -12.22 7.83 -26.40
N GLU A 463 -13.33 7.33 -26.95
CA GLU A 463 -13.62 7.45 -28.39
C GLU A 463 -13.54 8.90 -28.89
N LYS A 464 -14.07 9.83 -28.09
CA LYS A 464 -14.05 11.28 -28.36
C LYS A 464 -13.14 11.97 -27.37
N VAL A 465 -11.84 12.04 -27.69
CA VAL A 465 -10.84 12.77 -26.90
C VAL A 465 -10.90 14.28 -27.19
N SER A 466 -10.75 15.11 -26.16
CA SER A 466 -10.66 16.57 -26.30
C SER A 466 -9.29 16.97 -26.86
N LYS A 467 -9.20 18.16 -27.48
CA LYS A 467 -7.94 18.73 -27.97
C LYS A 467 -7.87 20.23 -27.60
N PRO A 468 -7.07 20.64 -26.62
CA PRO A 468 -6.24 19.80 -25.75
C PRO A 468 -7.08 18.94 -24.78
N ALA A 469 -6.55 17.78 -24.38
CA ALA A 469 -7.22 16.81 -23.52
C ALA A 469 -6.92 17.04 -22.03
N PRO A 470 -7.93 17.12 -21.15
CA PRO A 470 -7.73 16.99 -19.71
C PRO A 470 -7.17 15.61 -19.35
N VAL A 471 -6.47 15.51 -18.21
CA VAL A 471 -5.92 14.25 -17.71
C VAL A 471 -6.40 13.97 -16.29
N GLY A 472 -7.03 12.81 -16.10
CA GLY A 472 -7.36 12.30 -14.78
C GLY A 472 -6.34 11.27 -14.31
N ILE A 473 -5.64 11.57 -13.22
CA ILE A 473 -4.79 10.61 -12.50
C ILE A 473 -5.68 9.76 -11.60
N HIS A 474 -5.92 8.51 -12.00
CA HIS A 474 -6.83 7.59 -11.36
C HIS A 474 -6.08 6.57 -10.50
N MET A 475 -6.28 6.65 -9.19
CA MET A 475 -5.56 5.89 -8.18
C MET A 475 -6.42 4.76 -7.64
N HIS A 476 -5.91 3.51 -7.69
CA HIS A 476 -6.68 2.36 -7.26
C HIS A 476 -6.71 2.20 -5.72
N GLY A 477 -7.81 1.67 -5.20
CA GLY A 477 -7.94 1.22 -3.82
C GLY A 477 -7.10 -0.03 -3.52
N TRP A 478 -7.11 -0.46 -2.25
CA TRP A 478 -6.40 -1.65 -1.82
C TRP A 478 -6.87 -2.88 -2.60
N GLY A 479 -5.93 -3.66 -3.15
CA GLY A 479 -6.24 -4.84 -3.98
C GLY A 479 -6.72 -4.52 -5.42
N GLY A 480 -6.72 -3.24 -5.81
CA GLY A 480 -6.87 -2.80 -7.19
C GLY A 480 -5.60 -2.98 -8.02
N ASN A 481 -5.66 -2.59 -9.30
CA ASN A 481 -4.53 -2.63 -10.23
C ASN A 481 -4.77 -1.72 -11.44
N LEU A 482 -3.84 -1.71 -12.39
CA LEU A 482 -3.86 -1.00 -13.68
C LEU A 482 -5.14 -1.06 -14.50
N LYS A 483 -6.06 -2.01 -14.24
CA LYS A 483 -7.34 -2.11 -14.97
C LYS A 483 -8.58 -1.92 -14.12
N LYS A 484 -8.46 -1.81 -12.78
CA LYS A 484 -9.63 -1.67 -11.89
C LYS A 484 -9.28 -1.07 -10.53
N GLY A 485 -10.33 -0.56 -9.87
CA GLY A 485 -10.27 -0.16 -8.45
C GLY A 485 -10.10 1.33 -8.22
N TYR A 486 -10.26 2.18 -9.24
CA TYR A 486 -10.17 3.65 -9.15
C TYR A 486 -11.54 4.35 -9.25
N ALA A 487 -12.60 3.65 -8.87
CA ALA A 487 -13.99 4.10 -9.01
C ALA A 487 -14.46 4.18 -10.48
N TRP A 488 -14.58 5.39 -11.03
CA TRP A 488 -15.03 5.64 -12.40
C TRP A 488 -13.97 6.39 -13.18
N TRP A 489 -13.98 6.24 -14.51
CA TRP A 489 -13.24 7.13 -15.40
C TRP A 489 -13.91 8.49 -15.46
N GLN A 490 -13.42 9.44 -14.66
CA GLN A 490 -14.01 10.77 -14.60
C GLN A 490 -13.73 11.57 -15.88
N ASN A 491 -14.69 12.40 -16.28
CA ASN A 491 -14.63 13.27 -17.45
C ASN A 491 -14.33 12.58 -18.79
N ALA A 492 -14.48 11.26 -18.91
CA ALA A 492 -14.33 10.55 -20.18
C ALA A 492 -15.28 11.09 -21.27
N SER A 493 -16.52 11.41 -20.88
CA SER A 493 -17.54 12.05 -21.73
C SER A 493 -17.16 13.45 -22.21
N ARG A 494 -16.27 14.14 -21.48
CA ARG A 494 -15.66 15.42 -21.85
C ARG A 494 -14.31 15.24 -22.54
N GLY A 495 -13.99 14.02 -22.96
CA GLY A 495 -12.76 13.69 -23.66
C GLY A 495 -11.50 13.70 -22.81
N SER A 496 -11.63 13.48 -21.49
CA SER A 496 -10.48 13.34 -20.59
C SER A 496 -9.78 12.00 -20.80
N ILE A 497 -8.45 12.05 -20.85
CA ILE A 497 -7.58 10.87 -20.79
C ILE A 497 -7.52 10.37 -19.34
N LEU A 498 -7.48 9.05 -19.14
CA LEU A 498 -7.20 8.44 -17.84
C LEU A 498 -5.74 7.97 -17.81
N LEU A 499 -5.02 8.40 -16.78
CA LEU A 499 -3.69 7.91 -16.39
C LEU A 499 -3.83 7.08 -15.11
N ALA A 500 -3.36 5.83 -15.13
CA ALA A 500 -3.30 4.96 -13.95
C ALA A 500 -1.95 4.21 -13.90
N SER A 501 -1.59 3.70 -12.73
CA SER A 501 -0.39 2.88 -12.51
C SER A 501 -0.71 1.76 -11.50
N ASN A 502 0.23 0.85 -11.27
CA ASN A 502 0.19 -0.06 -10.12
C ASN A 502 0.96 0.56 -8.96
N GLN A 503 0.48 0.29 -7.75
CA GLN A 503 1.15 0.73 -6.54
C GLN A 503 2.07 -0.36 -5.98
N ASP A 504 3.35 -0.06 -5.81
CA ASP A 504 4.34 -0.94 -5.18
C ASP A 504 5.50 -0.12 -4.57
N PRO A 505 5.67 -0.12 -3.23
CA PRO A 505 4.85 -0.83 -2.26
C PRO A 505 3.47 -0.16 -2.13
N TYR A 506 2.52 -0.80 -1.43
CA TYR A 506 1.25 -0.15 -1.09
C TYR A 506 1.49 0.98 -0.07
N ASP A 507 1.86 2.16 -0.58
CA ASP A 507 2.25 3.36 0.16
C ASP A 507 1.14 4.42 0.24
N TRP A 508 -0.10 4.04 -0.01
CA TRP A 508 -1.25 4.96 -0.04
C TRP A 508 -1.18 6.06 -1.10
N TRP A 509 -0.43 5.82 -2.18
CA TRP A 509 -0.15 6.77 -3.25
C TRP A 509 0.59 8.02 -2.77
N THR A 510 1.39 7.87 -1.73
CA THR A 510 2.17 8.94 -1.15
C THR A 510 3.64 8.76 -1.49
N GLY A 511 4.33 8.00 -0.65
CA GLY A 511 5.76 7.84 -0.59
C GLY A 511 6.12 6.87 0.52
N TYR A 512 7.38 6.46 0.55
CA TYR A 512 7.88 5.46 1.49
C TYR A 512 9.33 5.78 1.87
N LYS A 513 9.78 5.13 2.95
CA LYS A 513 11.11 5.28 3.55
C LYS A 513 12.22 4.87 2.57
N GLU A 514 13.31 5.63 2.50
CA GLU A 514 14.39 5.42 1.52
C GLU A 514 14.97 3.99 1.50
N ASP A 515 15.04 3.35 2.66
CA ASP A 515 15.58 2.00 2.85
C ASP A 515 14.49 0.91 2.87
N PHE A 516 13.28 1.20 2.38
CA PHE A 516 12.17 0.25 2.44
C PHE A 516 12.46 -1.08 1.73
N PHE A 517 13.14 -1.04 0.58
CA PHE A 517 13.52 -2.24 -0.18
C PHE A 517 14.96 -2.70 0.07
N ASP A 518 15.80 -1.80 0.58
CA ASP A 518 17.23 -2.02 0.73
C ASP A 518 17.60 -2.28 2.20
N LYS A 519 18.90 -2.25 2.49
CA LYS A 519 19.40 -2.40 3.85
C LYS A 519 19.04 -1.16 4.68
N PRO A 520 18.74 -1.33 5.99
CA PRO A 520 18.44 -0.21 6.88
C PRO A 520 19.49 0.91 6.81
N MET A 521 19.04 2.14 6.61
CA MET A 521 19.86 3.34 6.66
C MET A 521 19.89 3.89 8.09
N LYS A 522 20.95 4.64 8.44
CA LYS A 522 21.07 5.27 9.76
C LYS A 522 20.04 6.40 9.97
N THR A 523 19.81 7.20 8.93
CA THR A 523 18.92 8.37 8.99
C THR A 523 18.04 8.44 7.73
N PRO A 524 17.18 7.43 7.50
CA PRO A 524 16.33 7.38 6.34
C PRO A 524 15.25 8.45 6.42
N ARG A 525 14.86 8.98 5.26
CA ARG A 525 13.70 9.85 5.12
C ARG A 525 12.59 9.14 4.38
N VAL A 526 11.36 9.64 4.53
CA VAL A 526 10.25 9.28 3.64
C VAL A 526 10.27 10.23 2.44
N ARG A 527 10.15 9.67 1.23
CA ARG A 527 10.13 10.44 -0.02
C ARG A 527 8.88 10.17 -0.84
N PRO A 528 8.36 11.15 -1.60
CA PRO A 528 7.13 11.02 -2.38
C PRO A 528 7.37 10.30 -3.72
N TYR A 529 8.07 9.17 -3.68
CA TYR A 529 8.46 8.39 -4.86
C TYR A 529 7.29 8.16 -5.82
N THR A 530 6.10 7.84 -5.29
CA THR A 530 4.91 7.60 -6.12
C THR A 530 4.43 8.85 -6.85
N MET A 531 4.38 10.01 -6.19
CA MET A 531 3.95 11.24 -6.85
C MET A 531 5.00 11.76 -7.84
N ASN A 532 6.29 11.66 -7.50
CA ASN A 532 7.39 11.96 -8.43
C ASN A 532 7.26 11.12 -9.71
N ARG A 533 7.00 9.81 -9.54
CA ARG A 533 6.80 8.86 -10.63
C ARG A 533 5.62 9.23 -11.53
N LEU A 534 4.44 9.48 -10.95
CA LEU A 534 3.23 9.83 -11.70
C LEU A 534 3.37 11.16 -12.46
N PHE A 535 3.93 12.20 -11.82
CA PHE A 535 4.15 13.48 -12.50
C PHE A 535 5.25 13.40 -13.56
N SER A 536 6.31 12.64 -13.31
CA SER A 536 7.35 12.36 -14.31
C SER A 536 6.79 11.64 -15.54
N PHE A 537 5.83 10.73 -15.37
CA PHE A 537 5.15 10.09 -16.50
C PHE A 537 4.18 11.06 -17.21
N LEU A 538 3.47 11.89 -16.46
CA LEU A 538 2.60 12.91 -17.02
C LEU A 538 3.38 13.95 -17.84
N ASP A 539 4.57 14.34 -17.40
CA ASP A 539 5.49 15.20 -18.15
C ASP A 539 5.91 14.55 -19.48
N TYR A 540 6.19 13.24 -19.48
CA TYR A 540 6.43 12.49 -20.72
C TYR A 540 5.22 12.54 -21.64
N LEU A 541 4.00 12.35 -21.12
CA LEU A 541 2.80 12.44 -21.93
C LEU A 541 2.65 13.82 -22.57
N LYS A 542 2.95 14.91 -21.83
CA LYS A 542 2.84 16.26 -22.38
C LYS A 542 3.90 16.58 -23.43
N LYS A 543 5.13 16.07 -23.28
CA LYS A 543 6.29 16.47 -24.10
C LYS A 543 6.57 15.54 -25.27
N ASP A 544 6.36 14.23 -25.09
CA ASP A 544 6.90 13.19 -25.98
C ASP A 544 5.84 12.19 -26.47
N SER A 545 4.57 12.37 -26.11
CA SER A 545 3.48 11.52 -26.61
C SER A 545 2.72 12.15 -27.79
N GLN A 546 1.81 11.38 -28.37
CA GLN A 546 0.95 11.79 -29.49
C GLN A 546 -0.25 12.66 -29.07
N TRP A 547 -0.46 12.88 -27.77
CA TRP A 547 -1.66 13.57 -27.27
C TRP A 547 -1.35 15.02 -26.89
N ASP A 548 -2.17 15.93 -27.39
CA ASP A 548 -2.17 17.31 -26.92
C ASP A 548 -2.93 17.40 -25.59
N LEU A 549 -2.24 17.76 -24.51
CA LEU A 549 -2.78 17.76 -23.15
C LEU A 549 -2.98 19.17 -22.59
N ASP A 550 -4.10 19.36 -21.90
CA ASP A 550 -4.37 20.53 -21.07
C ASP A 550 -3.99 20.25 -19.62
N MET A 551 -2.75 20.59 -19.29
CA MET A 551 -2.21 20.41 -17.95
C MET A 551 -2.97 21.23 -16.90
N SER A 552 -3.62 22.33 -17.29
CA SER A 552 -4.38 23.17 -16.34
C SER A 552 -5.68 22.51 -15.86
N ARG A 553 -6.13 21.44 -16.55
CA ARG A 553 -7.31 20.65 -16.19
C ARG A 553 -6.94 19.24 -15.73
N THR A 554 -5.73 19.06 -15.23
CA THR A 554 -5.31 17.81 -14.59
C THR A 554 -6.06 17.64 -13.26
N PHE A 555 -6.57 16.44 -12.97
CA PHE A 555 -7.28 16.16 -11.72
C PHE A 555 -6.92 14.78 -11.16
N THR A 556 -7.23 14.53 -9.90
CA THR A 556 -7.06 13.21 -9.26
C THR A 556 -8.40 12.57 -8.92
N ALA A 557 -8.47 11.24 -8.98
CA ALA A 557 -9.66 10.52 -8.52
C ALA A 557 -9.31 9.11 -8.00
N GLY A 558 -10.04 8.65 -6.99
CA GLY A 558 -9.82 7.31 -6.46
C GLY A 558 -10.80 6.91 -5.36
N LEU A 559 -10.68 5.66 -4.92
CA LEU A 559 -11.41 5.11 -3.78
C LEU A 559 -10.46 4.52 -2.74
N SER A 560 -10.83 4.54 -1.46
CA SER A 560 -10.09 3.94 -0.35
C SER A 560 -8.64 4.42 -0.33
N MET A 561 -7.67 3.52 -0.48
CA MET A 561 -6.24 3.85 -0.67
C MET A 561 -6.02 4.93 -1.74
N GLY A 562 -6.62 4.78 -2.92
CA GLY A 562 -6.55 5.79 -3.98
C GLY A 562 -7.36 7.05 -3.70
N GLY A 563 -8.41 6.96 -2.88
CA GLY A 563 -9.16 8.13 -2.41
C GLY A 563 -8.32 9.00 -1.47
N SER A 564 -7.54 8.38 -0.59
CA SER A 564 -6.56 9.03 0.29
C SER A 564 -5.50 9.75 -0.55
N GLY A 565 -4.84 8.99 -1.44
CA GLY A 565 -3.85 9.53 -2.39
C GLY A 565 -4.33 10.70 -3.22
N SER A 566 -5.58 10.64 -3.70
CA SER A 566 -6.15 11.68 -4.55
C SER A 566 -6.25 13.03 -3.84
N ILE A 567 -6.70 13.04 -2.58
CA ILE A 567 -6.76 14.24 -1.76
C ILE A 567 -5.37 14.69 -1.33
N MET A 568 -4.55 13.75 -0.88
CA MET A 568 -3.20 14.06 -0.43
C MET A 568 -2.37 14.72 -1.53
N ALA A 569 -2.55 14.29 -2.78
CA ALA A 569 -1.98 14.94 -3.96
C ALA A 569 -2.62 16.31 -4.24
N ALA A 570 -3.94 16.44 -4.15
CA ALA A 570 -4.64 17.69 -4.47
C ALA A 570 -4.23 18.86 -3.56
N ILE A 571 -3.99 18.61 -2.27
CA ILE A 571 -3.63 19.67 -1.32
C ILE A 571 -2.12 19.99 -1.32
N ARG A 572 -1.27 19.04 -1.72
CA ARG A 572 0.21 19.20 -1.74
C ARG A 572 0.76 19.65 -3.09
N TYR A 573 0.01 19.44 -4.18
CA TYR A 573 0.37 19.87 -5.53
C TYR A 573 -0.73 20.74 -6.16
N PRO A 574 -1.17 21.83 -5.49
CA PRO A 574 -2.33 22.62 -5.91
C PRO A 574 -2.12 23.39 -7.22
N ASP A 575 -0.87 23.58 -7.66
CA ASP A 575 -0.47 24.16 -8.94
C ASP A 575 -0.67 23.18 -10.12
N LYS A 576 -0.68 21.88 -9.83
CA LYS A 576 -0.85 20.80 -10.81
C LYS A 576 -2.26 20.25 -10.85
N ILE A 577 -3.01 20.33 -9.74
CA ILE A 577 -4.31 19.67 -9.61
C ILE A 577 -5.46 20.69 -9.58
N ALA A 578 -6.31 20.63 -10.61
CA ALA A 578 -7.45 21.51 -10.76
C ALA A 578 -8.57 21.19 -9.76
N TRP A 579 -8.86 19.91 -9.56
CA TRP A 579 -9.87 19.38 -8.63
C TRP A 579 -9.58 17.91 -8.30
N THR A 580 -10.30 17.35 -7.33
CA THR A 580 -10.20 15.93 -6.96
C THR A 580 -11.55 15.31 -6.62
N ARG A 581 -11.68 14.00 -6.83
CA ARG A 581 -12.81 13.20 -6.34
C ARG A 581 -12.35 11.96 -5.57
N SER A 582 -12.68 11.92 -4.29
CA SER A 582 -12.24 10.89 -3.36
C SER A 582 -13.40 10.15 -2.72
N TRP A 583 -13.44 8.84 -2.84
CA TRP A 583 -14.39 7.98 -2.12
C TRP A 583 -13.68 7.30 -0.97
N VAL A 584 -14.20 7.46 0.25
CA VAL A 584 -13.74 6.80 1.49
C VAL A 584 -12.22 6.89 1.70
N GLY A 585 -11.64 8.07 1.49
CA GLY A 585 -10.22 8.34 1.75
C GLY A 585 -9.90 8.53 3.25
N VAL A 586 -8.67 8.20 3.62
CA VAL A 586 -8.04 8.54 4.91
C VAL A 586 -7.40 9.92 4.77
N HIS A 587 -7.73 10.86 5.66
CA HIS A 587 -7.17 12.22 5.68
C HIS A 587 -6.24 12.46 6.88
N LYS A 588 -6.40 11.66 7.95
CA LYS A 588 -5.50 11.65 9.12
C LYS A 588 -5.08 10.21 9.42
N PRO A 589 -3.96 9.72 8.86
CA PRO A 589 -3.50 8.34 8.98
C PRO A 589 -3.46 7.77 10.39
N ASP A 590 -3.03 8.58 11.37
CA ASP A 590 -2.91 8.16 12.78
C ASP A 590 -4.26 7.85 13.45
N LEU A 591 -5.37 8.39 12.91
CA LEU A 591 -6.72 8.14 13.39
C LEU A 591 -7.47 7.07 12.58
N SER A 592 -6.84 6.44 11.59
CA SER A 592 -7.49 5.37 10.84
C SER A 592 -7.48 4.07 11.66
N PRO A 593 -8.65 3.50 12.01
CA PRO A 593 -8.72 2.35 12.92
C PRO A 593 -7.99 1.11 12.40
N GLN A 594 -8.20 0.75 11.13
CA GLN A 594 -7.63 -0.48 10.56
C GLN A 594 -6.36 -0.23 9.75
N PHE A 595 -6.18 0.98 9.22
CA PHE A 595 -5.13 1.22 8.23
C PHE A 595 -3.88 1.93 8.75
N LYS A 596 -3.86 2.44 10.00
CA LYS A 596 -2.66 3.06 10.59
C LYS A 596 -1.41 2.19 10.43
N SER A 597 -1.50 0.90 10.71
CA SER A 597 -0.35 -0.01 10.63
C SER A 597 0.24 -0.15 9.22
N SER A 598 -0.56 0.06 8.17
CA SER A 598 -0.07 0.03 6.80
C SER A 598 0.73 1.29 6.44
N TYR A 599 0.42 2.43 7.05
CA TYR A 599 1.26 3.63 6.98
C TYR A 599 2.55 3.45 7.79
N GLU A 600 2.48 2.84 8.98
CA GLU A 600 3.67 2.51 9.78
C GLU A 600 4.66 1.62 9.02
N GLN A 601 4.18 0.72 8.16
CA GLN A 601 5.05 -0.13 7.32
C GLN A 601 5.88 0.68 6.33
N VAL A 602 5.34 1.74 5.73
CA VAL A 602 6.02 2.52 4.70
C VAL A 602 6.70 3.77 5.23
N TRP A 603 6.28 4.30 6.38
CA TRP A 603 6.79 5.55 6.96
C TRP A 603 7.55 5.36 8.28
N GLY A 604 7.42 4.20 8.93
CA GLY A 604 7.80 3.98 10.33
C GLY A 604 6.73 4.50 11.32
N LYS A 605 6.88 4.18 12.61
CA LYS A 605 5.88 4.54 13.63
C LYS A 605 5.87 6.04 13.93
N PRO A 606 4.73 6.64 14.35
CA PRO A 606 4.67 8.05 14.72
C PRO A 606 5.72 8.47 15.76
N GLY A 607 5.99 7.62 16.75
CA GLY A 607 6.97 7.88 17.82
C GLY A 607 8.44 7.88 17.38
N GLU A 608 8.75 7.40 16.17
CA GLU A 608 10.12 7.41 15.64
C GLU A 608 10.53 8.80 15.12
N GLY A 609 9.57 9.70 14.90
CA GLY A 609 9.85 11.06 14.45
C GLY A 609 10.55 11.15 13.09
N LEU A 610 10.35 10.15 12.22
CA LEU A 610 10.97 10.10 10.90
C LEU A 610 10.54 11.30 10.05
N LEU A 611 11.51 11.81 9.29
CA LEU A 611 11.33 13.02 8.50
C LEU A 611 10.90 12.69 7.08
N PHE A 612 10.01 13.51 6.55
CA PHE A 612 9.79 13.66 5.12
C PHE A 612 10.99 14.39 4.48
N GLU A 613 11.10 14.34 3.15
CA GLU A 613 12.29 14.85 2.44
C GLU A 613 12.58 16.34 2.70
N ASN A 614 11.54 17.13 2.95
CA ASN A 614 11.64 18.57 3.24
C ASN A 614 11.99 18.89 4.70
N GLY A 615 12.16 17.87 5.56
CA GLY A 615 12.55 18.02 6.97
C GLY A 615 11.38 18.02 7.97
N GLU A 616 10.13 18.01 7.53
CA GLU A 616 8.97 17.86 8.41
C GLU A 616 8.82 16.42 8.92
N LYS A 617 8.17 16.21 10.06
CA LYS A 617 7.83 14.83 10.49
C LYS A 617 6.79 14.25 9.54
N VAL A 618 7.02 13.04 9.03
CA VAL A 618 6.18 12.43 7.99
C VAL A 618 4.71 12.30 8.40
N TRP A 619 4.43 11.97 9.65
CA TRP A 619 3.07 11.84 10.17
C TRP A 619 2.35 13.20 10.31
N GLU A 620 3.10 14.30 10.53
CA GLU A 620 2.56 15.66 10.53
C GLU A 620 2.40 16.19 9.09
N TYR A 621 3.31 15.81 8.19
CA TYR A 621 3.25 16.15 6.78
C TYR A 621 2.04 15.51 6.07
N TYR A 622 1.73 14.24 6.37
CA TYR A 622 0.60 13.49 5.80
C TYR A 622 -0.69 13.52 6.64
N ASP A 623 -0.73 14.31 7.70
CA ASP A 623 -1.98 14.69 8.35
C ASP A 623 -2.58 15.88 7.60
N ASP A 624 -3.62 15.63 6.82
CA ASP A 624 -4.25 16.66 5.99
C ASP A 624 -4.84 17.80 6.83
N THR A 625 -5.23 17.54 8.07
CA THR A 625 -5.75 18.59 8.98
C THR A 625 -4.66 19.54 9.41
N ALA A 626 -3.50 18.99 9.82
CA ALA A 626 -2.34 19.77 10.24
C ALA A 626 -1.67 20.47 9.04
N TYR A 627 -1.67 19.83 7.86
CA TYR A 627 -1.16 20.42 6.64
C TYR A 627 -1.97 21.65 6.23
N LEU A 628 -3.31 21.54 6.17
CA LEU A 628 -4.17 22.68 5.84
C LEU A 628 -4.02 23.82 6.84
N ALA A 629 -3.98 23.52 8.14
CA ALA A 629 -3.84 24.53 9.19
C ALA A 629 -2.51 25.32 9.09
N ARG A 630 -1.43 24.68 8.63
CA ARG A 630 -0.12 25.32 8.40
C ARG A 630 -0.01 26.04 7.07
N HIS A 631 -0.85 25.68 6.10
CA HIS A 631 -0.83 26.20 4.74
C HIS A 631 -2.18 26.77 4.28
N PRO A 632 -2.84 27.64 5.07
CA PRO A 632 -4.11 28.25 4.67
C PRO A 632 -3.95 29.18 3.45
N ASP A 633 -2.73 29.69 3.20
CA ASP A 633 -2.35 30.52 2.06
C ASP A 633 -2.36 29.75 0.72
N LYS A 634 -2.30 28.42 0.75
CA LYS A 634 -2.26 27.62 -0.48
C LYS A 634 -3.64 27.52 -1.11
N ASP A 635 -3.75 28.00 -2.34
CA ASP A 635 -4.96 27.93 -3.16
C ASP A 635 -5.16 26.56 -3.81
N ILE A 636 -5.84 25.66 -3.10
CA ILE A 636 -6.12 24.30 -3.59
C ILE A 636 -7.33 24.28 -4.54
N GLY A 637 -7.44 23.19 -5.30
CA GLY A 637 -8.58 22.94 -6.19
C GLY A 637 -9.84 22.49 -5.47
N LEU A 638 -10.95 22.32 -6.20
CA LEU A 638 -12.17 21.76 -5.61
C LEU A 638 -11.95 20.33 -5.10
N ILE A 639 -12.27 20.07 -3.84
CA ILE A 639 -12.28 18.74 -3.25
C ILE A 639 -13.71 18.21 -3.16
N CYS A 640 -14.04 17.18 -3.95
CA CYS A 640 -15.28 16.42 -3.80
C CYS A 640 -14.98 15.11 -3.07
N PHE A 641 -15.42 14.97 -1.82
CA PHE A 641 -15.09 13.79 -1.02
C PHE A 641 -16.27 13.20 -0.24
N SER A 642 -16.08 11.97 0.24
CA SER A 642 -17.06 11.29 1.06
C SER A 642 -16.47 10.24 1.97
N ASN A 643 -17.09 10.03 3.12
CA ASN A 643 -16.74 8.96 4.04
C ASN A 643 -18.02 8.35 4.61
N GLY A 644 -18.06 7.02 4.77
CA GLY A 644 -19.15 6.35 5.46
C GLY A 644 -19.06 6.63 6.96
N LYS A 645 -20.16 7.06 7.57
CA LYS A 645 -20.22 7.32 9.01
C LYS A 645 -20.06 6.04 9.83
N ASN A 646 -20.51 4.93 9.27
CA ASN A 646 -20.32 3.57 9.78
C ASN A 646 -19.13 2.81 9.13
N ASP A 647 -18.17 3.50 8.51
CA ASP A 647 -16.95 2.85 8.01
C ASP A 647 -15.96 2.61 9.17
N ALA A 648 -15.95 1.38 9.69
CA ALA A 648 -15.06 0.97 10.77
C ALA A 648 -13.59 0.80 10.33
N GLY A 649 -13.32 0.71 9.02
CA GLY A 649 -11.97 0.57 8.48
C GLY A 649 -11.24 1.90 8.37
N ILE A 650 -11.87 2.86 7.68
CA ILE A 650 -11.32 4.19 7.43
C ILE A 650 -11.47 5.10 8.67
N GLY A 651 -12.61 5.01 9.35
CA GLY A 651 -12.93 5.82 10.54
C GLY A 651 -13.64 7.14 10.22
N TRP A 652 -14.67 7.47 11.00
CA TRP A 652 -15.51 8.67 10.83
C TRP A 652 -14.85 9.95 11.36
N LYS A 653 -14.27 9.89 12.56
CA LYS A 653 -13.68 11.06 13.25
C LYS A 653 -12.71 11.86 12.40
N GLN A 654 -11.83 11.18 11.67
CA GLN A 654 -10.84 11.83 10.80
C GLN A 654 -11.47 12.62 9.64
N ALA A 655 -12.61 12.15 9.11
CA ALA A 655 -13.33 12.86 8.04
C ALA A 655 -13.98 14.14 8.55
N VAL A 656 -14.54 14.11 9.77
CA VAL A 656 -15.11 15.32 10.42
C VAL A 656 -14.02 16.34 10.71
N LEU A 657 -12.85 15.89 11.20
CA LEU A 657 -11.71 16.80 11.45
C LEU A 657 -11.17 17.41 10.15
N PHE A 658 -11.13 16.63 9.06
CA PHE A 658 -10.72 17.15 7.75
C PHE A 658 -11.71 18.17 7.19
N LEU A 659 -13.02 17.89 7.27
CA LEU A 659 -14.05 18.86 6.92
C LEU A 659 -13.92 20.15 7.73
N LYS A 660 -13.72 20.04 9.05
CA LYS A 660 -13.51 21.20 9.92
C LYS A 660 -12.28 22.01 9.49
N ALA A 661 -11.17 21.35 9.19
CA ALA A 661 -9.97 22.02 8.69
C ALA A 661 -10.23 22.76 7.36
N LEU A 662 -10.98 22.16 6.43
CA LEU A 662 -11.38 22.81 5.17
C LEU A 662 -12.26 24.05 5.38
N GLN A 663 -13.19 24.00 6.35
CA GLN A 663 -14.04 25.13 6.73
C GLN A 663 -13.21 26.25 7.39
N GLU A 664 -12.34 25.91 8.34
CA GLU A 664 -11.50 26.89 9.06
C GLU A 664 -10.47 27.57 8.16
N THR A 665 -9.91 26.81 7.21
CA THR A 665 -8.92 27.31 6.23
C THR A 665 -9.56 27.81 4.94
N ARG A 666 -10.90 27.81 4.88
CA ARG A 666 -11.72 28.38 3.80
C ARG A 666 -11.35 27.84 2.42
N GLN A 667 -11.22 26.52 2.32
CA GLN A 667 -10.80 25.84 1.10
C GLN A 667 -11.99 25.34 0.28
N PRO A 668 -11.91 25.24 -1.07
CA PRO A 668 -13.03 24.81 -1.90
C PRO A 668 -13.36 23.32 -1.74
N HIS A 669 -14.56 22.99 -1.25
CA HIS A 669 -14.93 21.60 -0.99
C HIS A 669 -16.44 21.31 -1.08
N ILE A 670 -16.75 20.04 -1.37
CA ILE A 670 -18.06 19.41 -1.22
C ILE A 670 -17.85 18.11 -0.46
N PHE A 671 -18.63 17.91 0.60
CA PHE A 671 -18.60 16.69 1.39
C PHE A 671 -19.96 16.02 1.42
N THR A 672 -19.96 14.69 1.36
CA THR A 672 -21.18 13.90 1.56
C THR A 672 -20.88 12.66 2.40
N TRP A 673 -21.80 12.29 3.28
CA TRP A 673 -21.69 11.08 4.07
C TRP A 673 -23.02 10.35 4.17
N GLY A 674 -22.93 9.12 4.67
CA GLY A 674 -24.07 8.24 4.85
C GLY A 674 -23.68 6.95 5.55
N GLN A 675 -24.62 6.03 5.62
CA GLN A 675 -24.47 4.72 6.27
C GLN A 675 -24.00 3.61 5.30
N ALA A 676 -23.35 3.97 4.18
CA ALA A 676 -22.89 3.01 3.18
C ALA A 676 -21.50 2.40 3.48
N GLY A 677 -20.96 2.59 4.69
CA GLY A 677 -19.64 2.11 5.11
C GLY A 677 -18.56 2.43 4.09
N HIS A 678 -17.76 1.43 3.75
CA HIS A 678 -16.69 1.54 2.76
C HIS A 678 -17.18 1.72 1.30
N GLY A 679 -18.49 1.64 1.07
CA GLY A 679 -19.13 1.88 -0.22
C GLY A 679 -19.59 3.33 -0.44
N GLN A 680 -19.38 4.23 0.53
CA GLN A 680 -19.83 5.63 0.43
C GLN A 680 -19.17 6.35 -0.75
N ARG A 681 -19.95 7.16 -1.48
CA ARG A 681 -19.50 7.86 -2.69
C ARG A 681 -19.63 9.37 -2.55
N ALA A 682 -18.69 10.08 -3.16
CA ALA A 682 -18.67 11.53 -3.22
C ALA A 682 -19.67 12.05 -4.27
N ALA A 683 -20.43 13.06 -3.89
CA ALA A 683 -21.23 13.83 -4.82
C ALA A 683 -20.36 14.78 -5.67
N MET A 684 -20.94 15.21 -6.79
CA MET A 684 -20.42 16.28 -7.64
C MET A 684 -21.37 17.49 -7.51
N PRO A 685 -20.92 18.72 -7.83
CA PRO A 685 -21.79 19.89 -7.82
C PRO A 685 -22.95 19.76 -8.83
N MET A 686 -23.90 20.69 -8.77
CA MET A 686 -25.02 20.81 -9.72
C MET A 686 -25.90 19.56 -9.86
N ASP A 687 -26.02 18.75 -8.79
CA ASP A 687 -26.74 17.47 -8.79
C ASP A 687 -26.27 16.49 -9.88
N ALA A 688 -25.06 16.67 -10.40
CA ALA A 688 -24.53 15.86 -11.47
C ALA A 688 -24.49 14.40 -11.03
N LYS A 689 -25.26 13.57 -11.74
CA LYS A 689 -25.22 12.11 -11.58
C LYS A 689 -24.05 11.57 -12.41
N GLY A 690 -23.30 10.65 -11.84
CA GLY A 690 -22.24 9.93 -12.55
C GLY A 690 -20.84 10.54 -12.39
N HIS A 691 -20.06 10.52 -13.47
CA HIS A 691 -18.60 10.71 -13.48
C HIS A 691 -18.15 11.90 -14.34
N THR A 692 -19.02 12.89 -14.54
CA THR A 692 -18.70 14.11 -15.30
C THR A 692 -18.75 15.32 -14.36
N MET A 693 -17.65 16.07 -14.29
CA MET A 693 -17.61 17.36 -13.60
C MET A 693 -18.38 18.39 -14.42
N PRO A 694 -19.50 18.94 -13.90
CA PRO A 694 -20.33 19.88 -14.64
C PRO A 694 -19.72 21.29 -14.72
N ILE A 695 -18.79 21.63 -13.81
CA ILE A 695 -18.10 22.92 -13.78
C ILE A 695 -16.76 22.81 -14.51
N ASP A 696 -16.38 23.82 -15.28
CA ASP A 696 -15.07 23.84 -15.95
C ASP A 696 -13.96 24.34 -15.02
N ILE A 697 -13.38 23.44 -14.23
CA ILE A 697 -12.37 23.79 -13.24
C ILE A 697 -10.96 23.67 -13.83
N SER A 698 -10.18 24.74 -13.71
CA SER A 698 -8.79 24.83 -14.18
C SER A 698 -7.89 25.45 -13.10
N THR A 699 -6.59 25.15 -13.13
CA THR A 699 -5.58 25.84 -12.32
C THR A 699 -5.37 27.30 -12.73
N LYS A 700 -5.91 27.71 -13.89
CA LYS A 700 -5.86 29.09 -14.43
C LYS A 700 -7.12 29.92 -14.16
N LEU A 701 -8.08 29.39 -13.40
CA LEU A 701 -9.32 30.06 -13.05
C LEU A 701 -9.46 30.16 -11.53
N SER A 702 -9.94 31.30 -11.05
CA SER A 702 -10.38 31.43 -9.66
C SER A 702 -11.61 30.59 -9.38
N LEU A 703 -11.80 30.20 -8.12
CA LEU A 703 -12.98 29.46 -7.66
C LEU A 703 -13.38 29.91 -6.24
N PRO A 704 -14.66 29.75 -5.85
CA PRO A 704 -15.08 30.11 -4.50
C PRO A 704 -14.83 28.94 -3.54
N ALA A 705 -14.44 29.28 -2.32
CA ALA A 705 -14.64 28.42 -1.17
C ALA A 705 -15.91 28.87 -0.42
N PHE A 706 -16.83 27.92 -0.26
CA PHE A 706 -18.05 28.09 0.50
C PHE A 706 -17.85 27.52 1.91
N THR A 707 -18.21 28.31 2.92
CA THR A 707 -18.16 27.89 4.33
C THR A 707 -19.39 28.38 5.08
N ASN A 708 -19.77 27.71 6.16
CA ASN A 708 -20.93 28.06 6.99
C ASN A 708 -22.24 28.22 6.18
N CYS A 709 -22.54 27.31 5.26
CA CYS A 709 -23.78 27.39 4.48
C CYS A 709 -24.97 26.96 5.33
N SER A 710 -26.05 27.75 5.32
CA SER A 710 -27.26 27.47 6.10
C SER A 710 -28.04 26.23 5.64
N LEU A 711 -27.63 25.58 4.56
CA LEU A 711 -28.21 24.32 4.06
C LEU A 711 -27.36 23.09 4.39
N ASP A 712 -26.20 23.27 5.04
CA ASP A 712 -25.31 22.19 5.43
C ASP A 712 -25.96 21.34 6.54
N ASP A 713 -25.83 20.02 6.42
CA ASP A 713 -26.20 19.11 7.50
C ASP A 713 -25.08 19.05 8.55
N THR A 714 -25.41 18.72 9.79
CA THR A 714 -24.40 18.61 10.86
C THR A 714 -23.74 17.21 10.84
N PRO A 715 -22.42 17.09 10.58
CA PRO A 715 -21.71 15.81 10.59
C PRO A 715 -21.46 15.27 12.01
N GLY A 716 -21.71 16.09 13.04
CA GLY A 716 -21.44 15.80 14.44
C GLY A 716 -20.01 16.09 14.85
N ASN A 717 -19.63 15.61 16.03
CA ASN A 717 -18.32 15.83 16.66
C ASN A 717 -17.24 14.80 16.26
N GLY A 718 -17.58 13.84 15.38
CA GLY A 718 -16.71 12.74 14.98
C GLY A 718 -17.02 11.40 15.65
N ASP A 719 -17.93 11.37 16.63
CA ASP A 719 -18.63 10.16 17.07
C ASP A 719 -19.66 9.73 16.00
N PRO A 720 -19.64 8.48 15.51
CA PRO A 720 -20.63 7.97 14.57
C PRO A 720 -22.09 8.04 15.04
N SER A 721 -22.36 8.25 16.33
CA SER A 721 -23.71 8.41 16.88
C SER A 721 -24.20 9.86 16.93
N ASP A 722 -23.30 10.85 16.78
CA ASP A 722 -23.62 12.28 16.89
C ASP A 722 -23.76 12.95 15.51
N GLY A 723 -24.73 13.85 15.35
CA GLY A 723 -25.06 14.49 14.07
C GLY A 723 -25.82 13.60 13.08
N ALA A 724 -26.13 14.12 11.89
CA ALA A 724 -26.99 13.45 10.92
C ALA A 724 -26.41 12.11 10.42
N PRO A 725 -27.21 11.04 10.27
CA PRO A 725 -26.73 9.73 9.77
C PRO A 725 -26.35 9.74 8.28
N LYS A 726 -26.92 10.69 7.53
CA LYS A 726 -26.56 11.00 6.15
C LYS A 726 -26.66 12.51 6.00
N GLY A 727 -25.81 13.09 5.17
CA GLY A 727 -25.85 14.53 4.96
C GLY A 727 -24.83 15.02 3.95
N GLN A 728 -24.78 16.33 3.82
CA GLN A 728 -23.93 17.03 2.89
C GLN A 728 -23.42 18.35 3.45
N VAL A 729 -22.29 18.80 2.92
CA VAL A 729 -21.79 20.18 3.03
C VAL A 729 -21.50 20.71 1.64
N ASN A 730 -21.99 21.93 1.35
CA ASN A 730 -21.83 22.68 0.10
C ASN A 730 -22.36 22.05 -1.20
N ARG A 731 -23.04 20.90 -1.15
CA ARG A 731 -23.51 20.14 -2.33
C ARG A 731 -24.47 20.92 -3.22
N TRP A 732 -25.26 21.82 -2.63
CA TRP A 732 -26.29 22.58 -3.34
C TRP A 732 -25.75 23.83 -4.03
N LEU A 733 -24.53 24.24 -3.71
CA LEU A 733 -23.89 25.43 -4.26
C LEU A 733 -23.11 25.09 -5.54
N TYR A 734 -23.08 26.04 -6.46
CA TYR A 734 -22.22 26.00 -7.64
C TYR A 734 -21.86 27.42 -8.08
N TRP A 735 -20.92 27.51 -9.01
CA TRP A 735 -20.53 28.77 -9.66
C TRP A 735 -20.41 28.60 -11.17
N GLU A 736 -20.45 29.72 -11.87
CA GLU A 736 -20.24 29.81 -13.31
C GLU A 736 -18.79 30.20 -13.60
N THR A 737 -18.25 29.65 -14.69
CA THR A 737 -16.84 29.85 -15.07
C THR A 737 -16.70 30.78 -16.26
N GLU A 738 -17.76 30.96 -17.04
CA GLU A 738 -17.80 31.69 -18.31
C GLU A 738 -17.71 33.21 -18.13
N ASN A 739 -18.13 33.73 -16.98
CA ASN A 739 -18.25 35.17 -16.70
C ASN A 739 -17.41 35.63 -15.50
N ILE A 740 -16.37 34.86 -15.13
CA ILE A 740 -15.44 35.25 -14.06
C ILE A 740 -14.68 36.50 -14.50
N VAL A 741 -14.66 37.52 -13.63
CA VAL A 741 -13.76 38.66 -13.77
C VAL A 741 -12.67 38.49 -12.72
N ASP A 742 -11.40 38.48 -13.14
CA ASP A 742 -10.26 38.43 -12.25
C ASP A 742 -9.22 39.43 -12.77
N GLN A 743 -9.33 40.66 -12.30
CA GLN A 743 -8.50 41.81 -12.66
C GLN A 743 -7.82 42.34 -11.39
N LYS A 744 -6.75 43.14 -11.57
CA LYS A 744 -5.93 43.63 -10.45
C LYS A 744 -6.74 44.28 -9.33
N GLU A 745 -7.72 45.10 -9.70
CA GLU A 745 -8.53 45.89 -8.76
C GLU A 745 -9.96 45.37 -8.60
N ARG A 746 -10.34 44.29 -9.30
CA ARG A 746 -11.72 43.81 -9.37
C ARG A 746 -11.81 42.31 -9.59
N TRP A 747 -12.63 41.63 -8.77
CA TRP A 747 -12.98 40.23 -8.95
C TRP A 747 -14.50 40.05 -8.96
N GLU A 748 -15.02 39.17 -9.81
CA GLU A 748 -16.45 38.85 -9.86
C GLU A 748 -16.74 37.40 -10.17
N MET A 749 -17.79 36.86 -9.56
CA MET A 749 -18.26 35.52 -9.83
C MET A 749 -19.77 35.39 -9.67
N THR A 750 -20.39 34.69 -10.61
CA THR A 750 -21.81 34.29 -10.52
C THR A 750 -21.91 32.93 -9.82
N MET A 751 -22.79 32.84 -8.83
CA MET A 751 -23.01 31.64 -8.01
C MET A 751 -24.50 31.38 -7.83
N GLY A 752 -24.87 30.14 -7.53
CA GLY A 752 -26.28 29.78 -7.36
C GLY A 752 -26.51 28.51 -6.59
N LEU A 753 -27.79 28.27 -6.30
CA LEU A 753 -28.29 27.01 -5.76
C LEU A 753 -28.88 26.12 -6.85
N THR A 754 -28.68 24.81 -6.74
CA THR A 754 -29.33 23.87 -7.65
C THR A 754 -30.86 23.88 -7.46
N LYS A 755 -31.59 23.46 -8.49
CA LYS A 755 -33.06 23.34 -8.42
C LYS A 755 -33.54 22.33 -7.35
N LYS A 756 -32.67 21.43 -6.90
CA LYS A 756 -32.99 20.43 -5.86
C LYS A 756 -32.55 20.84 -4.46
N ALA A 757 -31.96 22.03 -4.31
CA ALA A 757 -31.68 22.58 -3.00
C ALA A 757 -32.95 22.55 -2.13
N PRO A 758 -32.85 22.20 -0.84
CA PRO A 758 -34.03 22.08 0.04
C PRO A 758 -34.72 23.42 0.33
N ALA A 759 -34.08 24.54 -0.02
CA ALA A 759 -34.65 25.88 0.03
C ALA A 759 -34.25 26.69 -1.21
N ALA A 760 -35.05 27.71 -1.54
CA ALA A 760 -34.80 28.60 -2.68
C ALA A 760 -33.61 29.55 -2.47
N GLU A 761 -33.16 29.72 -1.23
CA GLU A 761 -32.01 30.53 -0.84
C GLU A 761 -31.24 29.94 0.34
N CYS A 762 -30.01 30.40 0.51
CA CYS A 762 -29.17 30.11 1.67
C CYS A 762 -28.38 31.36 2.09
N ARG A 763 -27.80 31.31 3.29
CA ARG A 763 -26.73 32.22 3.74
C ARG A 763 -25.43 31.43 3.78
N VAL A 764 -24.36 31.99 3.23
CA VAL A 764 -23.06 31.31 3.11
C VAL A 764 -21.91 32.31 3.13
N ASP A 765 -20.78 31.93 3.73
CA ASP A 765 -19.54 32.70 3.65
C ASP A 765 -18.81 32.33 2.35
N ILE A 766 -18.31 33.36 1.64
CA ILE A 766 -17.66 33.19 0.34
C ILE A 766 -16.25 33.76 0.40
N THR A 767 -15.27 32.91 0.14
CA THR A 767 -13.85 33.29 0.01
C THR A 767 -13.36 32.97 -1.40
N PRO A 768 -13.00 33.97 -2.23
CA PRO A 768 -12.38 33.69 -3.51
C PRO A 768 -11.00 33.06 -3.33
N ARG A 769 -10.74 31.98 -4.05
CA ARG A 769 -9.50 31.21 -4.04
C ARG A 769 -8.93 31.12 -5.44
N ARG A 770 -7.63 30.83 -5.52
CA ARG A 770 -6.88 30.69 -6.78
C ARG A 770 -7.02 31.92 -7.68
N LEU A 771 -6.95 33.09 -7.06
CA LEU A 771 -7.03 34.35 -7.76
C LEU A 771 -5.80 34.54 -8.66
N GLN A 772 -6.02 34.95 -9.90
CA GLN A 772 -4.99 35.10 -10.91
C GLN A 772 -4.38 36.51 -10.87
N ARG A 773 -5.22 37.54 -10.78
CA ARG A 773 -4.80 38.95 -10.85
C ARG A 773 -5.25 39.77 -9.65
N PHE A 774 -6.47 39.54 -9.15
CA PHE A 774 -6.94 40.19 -7.93
C PHE A 774 -6.16 39.63 -6.74
N LYS A 775 -5.50 40.48 -5.96
CA LYS A 775 -4.76 40.05 -4.76
C LYS A 775 -4.91 41.09 -3.69
N ALA A 776 -5.56 40.74 -2.58
CA ALA A 776 -5.63 41.62 -1.43
C ALA A 776 -4.36 41.49 -0.57
N ALA A 777 -3.81 42.60 -0.11
CA ALA A 777 -2.77 42.60 0.90
C ALA A 777 -3.38 42.24 2.27
N PRO A 778 -2.59 41.66 3.20
CA PRO A 778 -3.04 41.46 4.56
C PRO A 778 -3.60 42.75 5.17
N ARG A 779 -4.78 42.68 5.78
CA ARG A 779 -5.51 43.81 6.37
C ARG A 779 -6.01 44.87 5.38
N GLU A 780 -5.91 44.64 4.07
CA GLU A 780 -6.50 45.54 3.06
C GLU A 780 -8.03 45.57 3.19
N ILE A 781 -8.62 46.77 3.11
CA ILE A 781 -10.06 46.94 3.09
C ILE A 781 -10.55 46.77 1.66
N VAL A 782 -11.36 45.74 1.43
CA VAL A 782 -11.94 45.42 0.13
C VAL A 782 -13.44 45.75 0.17
N GLY A 783 -13.89 46.52 -0.82
CA GLY A 783 -15.31 46.76 -1.05
C GLY A 783 -15.96 45.55 -1.72
N TRP A 784 -17.21 45.28 -1.38
CA TRP A 784 -17.98 44.22 -2.02
C TRP A 784 -19.40 44.68 -2.34
N GLU A 785 -19.96 44.10 -3.40
CA GLU A 785 -21.34 44.30 -3.83
C GLU A 785 -21.93 42.96 -4.28
N LEU A 786 -23.13 42.64 -3.80
CA LEU A 786 -23.92 41.51 -4.25
C LEU A 786 -24.98 42.00 -5.24
N ARG A 787 -25.07 41.36 -6.40
CA ARG A 787 -26.05 41.68 -7.44
C ARG A 787 -26.94 40.49 -7.76
N SER A 788 -28.11 40.76 -8.31
CA SER A 788 -28.95 39.76 -8.98
C SER A 788 -28.28 39.27 -10.28
N SER A 789 -28.79 38.19 -10.87
CA SER A 789 -28.30 37.69 -12.16
C SER A 789 -28.46 38.66 -13.34
N ILE A 790 -29.35 39.65 -13.22
CA ILE A 790 -29.54 40.74 -14.20
C ILE A 790 -28.80 42.03 -13.83
N GLY A 791 -27.97 42.01 -12.78
CA GLY A 791 -27.10 43.12 -12.41
C GLY A 791 -27.70 44.14 -11.42
N THR A 792 -28.90 43.92 -10.90
CA THR A 792 -29.50 44.79 -9.88
C THR A 792 -28.71 44.68 -8.57
N PRO A 793 -28.24 45.79 -7.97
CA PRO A 793 -27.61 45.78 -6.65
C PRO A 793 -28.59 45.26 -5.59
N LEU A 794 -28.14 44.33 -4.75
CA LEU A 794 -28.93 43.71 -3.69
C LEU A 794 -28.37 44.01 -2.30
N ASP A 795 -27.04 44.05 -2.18
CA ASP A 795 -26.35 44.32 -0.92
C ASP A 795 -24.93 44.83 -1.22
N ARG A 796 -24.30 45.51 -0.26
CA ARG A 796 -22.92 46.01 -0.37
C ARG A 796 -22.29 46.23 0.99
N GLY A 797 -20.96 46.19 1.03
CA GLY A 797 -20.23 46.49 2.25
C GLY A 797 -18.73 46.57 2.04
N LYS A 798 -18.01 46.50 3.16
CA LYS A 798 -16.56 46.38 3.19
C LYS A 798 -16.17 45.16 4.02
N VAL A 799 -15.02 44.58 3.71
CA VAL A 799 -14.43 43.49 4.47
C VAL A 799 -12.92 43.72 4.56
N VAL A 800 -12.32 43.32 5.68
CA VAL A 800 -10.88 43.38 5.88
C VAL A 800 -10.30 42.02 5.49
N ALA A 801 -9.35 42.00 4.55
CA ALA A 801 -8.59 40.79 4.23
C ALA A 801 -7.84 40.32 5.48
N ASP A 802 -7.78 39.01 5.72
CA ASP A 802 -7.10 38.49 6.90
C ASP A 802 -5.55 38.59 6.79
N HIS A 803 -4.83 38.02 7.75
CA HIS A 803 -3.37 38.07 7.74
C HIS A 803 -2.71 37.30 6.59
N TRP A 804 -3.46 36.45 5.87
CA TRP A 804 -3.04 35.76 4.65
C TRP A 804 -3.45 36.50 3.37
N GLY A 805 -4.17 37.62 3.48
CA GLY A 805 -4.76 38.31 2.34
C GLY A 805 -6.02 37.64 1.79
N LEU A 806 -6.63 36.71 2.53
CA LEU A 806 -7.89 36.08 2.13
C LEU A 806 -9.07 37.02 2.44
N VAL A 807 -9.93 37.22 1.44
CA VAL A 807 -11.12 38.06 1.54
C VAL A 807 -12.35 37.19 1.71
N THR A 808 -13.00 37.23 2.88
CA THR A 808 -14.18 36.41 3.17
C THR A 808 -15.39 37.28 3.42
N VAL A 809 -16.33 37.30 2.48
CA VAL A 809 -17.61 37.99 2.67
C VAL A 809 -18.58 37.04 3.35
N LYS A 810 -19.05 37.41 4.54
CA LYS A 810 -19.82 36.52 5.42
C LYS A 810 -21.32 36.63 5.19
N GLY A 811 -22.03 35.51 5.33
CA GLY A 811 -23.49 35.46 5.32
C GLY A 811 -24.13 35.98 4.04
N ILE A 812 -23.48 35.79 2.88
CA ILE A 812 -24.02 36.21 1.59
C ILE A 812 -25.26 35.38 1.24
N ARG A 813 -26.30 36.08 0.77
CA ARG A 813 -27.50 35.46 0.22
C ARG A 813 -27.20 34.89 -1.17
N VAL A 814 -27.32 33.56 -1.32
CA VAL A 814 -27.26 32.87 -2.61
C VAL A 814 -28.59 32.18 -2.88
N THR A 815 -29.14 32.38 -4.08
CA THR A 815 -30.48 31.93 -4.48
C THR A 815 -30.45 31.00 -5.69
N GLN A 816 -31.57 30.31 -5.95
CA GLN A 816 -31.78 29.58 -7.21
C GLN A 816 -31.83 30.49 -8.44
N GLY A 817 -32.15 31.78 -8.26
CA GLY A 817 -32.11 32.81 -9.30
C GLY A 817 -30.71 33.32 -9.65
N LYS A 818 -29.67 32.76 -8.98
CA LYS A 818 -28.26 33.13 -9.05
C LYS A 818 -27.98 34.55 -8.53
N ASN A 819 -26.77 34.74 -8.03
CA ASN A 819 -26.28 36.01 -7.52
C ASN A 819 -24.84 36.22 -8.00
N ARG A 820 -24.47 37.48 -8.21
CA ARG A 820 -23.11 37.85 -8.62
C ARG A 820 -22.43 38.63 -7.50
N LEU A 821 -21.34 38.09 -6.96
CA LEU A 821 -20.51 38.79 -5.97
C LEU A 821 -19.41 39.54 -6.71
N VAL A 822 -19.28 40.83 -6.41
CA VAL A 822 -18.24 41.73 -6.92
C VAL A 822 -17.38 42.14 -5.75
N LEU A 823 -16.06 42.00 -5.89
CA LEU A 823 -15.05 42.58 -5.02
C LEU A 823 -14.29 43.65 -5.77
N PHE A 824 -13.98 44.75 -5.12
CA PHE A 824 -13.19 45.84 -5.68
C PHE A 824 -12.33 46.49 -4.62
N LYS A 825 -11.11 46.87 -5.01
CA LYS A 825 -10.23 47.68 -4.17
C LYS A 825 -10.71 49.12 -4.17
N GLN A 826 -10.59 49.80 -3.03
CA GLN A 826 -10.83 51.24 -3.03
C GLN A 826 -9.66 51.90 -3.77
N LEU A 827 -9.97 52.69 -4.81
CA LEU A 827 -8.98 53.55 -5.46
C LEU A 827 -8.48 54.62 -4.49
#